data_AF-D3D257-F1
#
_entry.id   AF-D3D257-F1
#
_cell.length_a   1.000
_cell.length_b   1.000
_cell.length_c   1.000
_cell.angle_alpha   90.00
_cell.angle_beta   90.00
_cell.angle_gamma   90.00
#
_symmetry.space_group_name_H-M   'P 1'
#
loop_
_entity.id
_entity.type
_entity.pdbx_description
1 polymer ?
#
loop_
_entity_poly.entity_id
_entity_poly.type
_entity_poly.pdbx_seq_one_letter_code
_entity_poly.pdbx_strand_id
1 'polypeptide(L)'
;MPSGPIVVDGRRLLAVLLVGMAGFFLIIAFVPASPGYLRPGSFAGLGIALVNVAVIRRLVGEQGDDRPWLPLISALSMAAGLGLAAADASPRSAGEVFLLWFPWIASFAGLLRFRHAVALAGALVSSMLLAAWANPDLANPPAMLLTAMVSTFGGCMVMFGLLQWGRRQAHSDPLTSLVARSGLAHVADPLIAGARQRGEEVAFLLIDINRFREVNDALGHEGGDELLRQFARALARVKPCPSLIGRLGSDEFALVITGPPGGPTGPGDPGAPDTAAGSGGPGDPAGTVGDQTQATQRRDRNLRDLAMSVLSQLEGPFDVRGTSVGVEASVGLAVAPRDGETTAALLPCADVALSRAKREGERVGLWDVGIAGVRSWEISLYTELRTAIARDELIVFYQPQAVATGRIVGVEALVRWRHPTRGLLPPGAFLPIAERSALIGAMTRWVLDEALRQCAVWRGQGLHVPVSVNLSPRMLVLDDLPDLVTAALARHRLPPDLLTLEITESALVTQPGRAAAMLRELRSKGVKLSLDDFGTGYSSMEMLKALPFDEVKIDRGFVVDVRGSLQDAAIVRSVLDLGHRLGLRVVGEGVEDERTLRLMTELGCDILQGDAISRPRSPDGLAGLLAERAAKVSDEPTDVGEVLSDGWVSRAGVPRGPDRGEHPAPSTDRAEQPAPGTMNVTFTAEQASRFGIPAPLTHREAARIAAVRRYDIVFRQRAYPLDDVAALATAMTGCDVGSVIMVDTDSEVYVGRFGHEMPDVPARVGIAAHTVAAGEMMEVPDATLDTRFAHGTRAFRARIVRFLAGVPVRTSDGHAIAAITISDRIPRRLSPGQREALESIARHTIAMMDTRRECALLEVVTDTTRALEQLDGRGDVPAAVWLLADAVRHLTGADAATGLVADQPGADWFTAVDSSTAPGVRAIIRPGQKFGRLEQTAIGAVLRTRRPLFVPDAPSYAGFNAETARAEKIASVLIVPLPGPGGVVGALCLRWSRPYPVIDPALDKAIGLLTGQAGHGIGRLLTAGRPGHGRRTDNTTGLATRSAFLSELGHCPSGTAVCLVDVPGEAGEPGEVGGGGIGEAGEVVGPGEAGGPAGNGHSTAARRPGPDQRLTRFARDLRAVAQDPDHSTRWAERQFVLAVPAGGREGAETVVAELRRAWRRESAAPLAVGIAITRSQAPLSSALVDAENQALAMAAARDSAAAGRPAPASFVGV
;
A
#
# COMPACT_ATOMS: atom_id res chain seq x y z
N MET A 1 -1.00 23.99 -0.90
CA MET A 1 -1.83 23.68 -2.09
C MET A 1 -1.39 22.33 -2.62
N PRO A 2 -2.30 21.44 -3.03
CA PRO A 2 -1.94 20.13 -3.54
C PRO A 2 -1.40 20.26 -4.98
N SER A 3 -0.19 19.76 -5.18
CA SER A 3 0.56 19.72 -6.44
C SER A 3 0.13 18.53 -7.30
N GLY A 4 -1.15 18.48 -7.68
CA GLY A 4 -1.63 17.64 -8.77
C GLY A 4 -1.99 18.51 -9.99
N PRO A 5 -1.95 17.97 -11.23
CA PRO A 5 -2.46 18.71 -12.38
C PRO A 5 -3.94 19.01 -12.11
N ILE A 6 -4.27 20.30 -11.98
CA ILE A 6 -5.63 20.76 -11.78
C ILE A 6 -6.36 20.47 -13.09
N VAL A 7 -7.02 19.32 -13.19
CA VAL A 7 -8.01 19.07 -14.24
C VAL A 7 -9.18 20.00 -13.92
N VAL A 8 -9.14 21.20 -14.50
CA VAL A 8 -10.17 22.22 -14.29
C VAL A 8 -11.44 21.75 -15.00
N ASP A 9 -12.38 21.24 -14.22
CA ASP A 9 -13.75 21.01 -14.65
C ASP A 9 -14.31 22.31 -15.26
N GLY A 10 -14.65 22.28 -16.56
CA GLY A 10 -15.11 23.45 -17.31
C GLY A 10 -16.34 24.10 -16.70
N ARG A 11 -17.18 23.34 -15.98
CA ARG A 11 -18.36 23.85 -15.27
C ARG A 11 -17.97 24.65 -14.02
N ARG A 12 -16.99 24.14 -13.26
CA ARG A 12 -16.44 24.84 -12.09
C ARG A 12 -15.73 26.12 -12.51
N LEU A 13 -14.96 26.09 -13.59
CA LEU A 13 -14.33 27.30 -14.14
C LEU A 13 -15.37 28.33 -14.58
N LEU A 14 -16.41 27.91 -15.30
CA LEU A 14 -17.51 28.79 -15.72
C LEU A 14 -18.20 29.45 -14.51
N ALA A 15 -18.48 28.67 -13.46
CA ALA A 15 -19.09 29.18 -12.22
C ALA A 15 -18.17 30.17 -11.49
N VAL A 16 -16.88 29.86 -11.37
CA VAL A 16 -15.88 30.75 -10.75
C VAL A 16 -15.75 32.06 -11.54
N LEU A 17 -15.70 31.99 -12.86
CA LEU A 17 -15.63 33.18 -13.72
C LEU A 17 -16.86 34.08 -13.57
N LEU A 18 -18.06 33.50 -13.47
CA LEU A 18 -19.30 34.26 -13.33
C LEU A 18 -19.50 34.86 -11.95
N VAL A 19 -19.19 34.11 -10.89
CA VAL A 19 -19.22 34.63 -9.51
C VAL A 19 -18.16 35.70 -9.33
N GLY A 20 -16.96 35.49 -9.89
CA GLY A 20 -15.91 36.49 -9.95
C GLY A 20 -16.38 37.76 -10.65
N MET A 21 -17.05 37.63 -11.80
CA MET A 21 -17.58 38.78 -12.54
C MET A 21 -18.71 39.51 -11.80
N ALA A 22 -19.60 38.80 -11.11
CA ALA A 22 -20.63 39.42 -10.28
C ALA A 22 -20.02 40.19 -9.10
N GLY A 23 -19.05 39.58 -8.40
CA GLY A 23 -18.30 40.25 -7.33
C GLY A 23 -17.52 41.46 -7.86
N PHE A 24 -17.05 41.37 -9.09
CA PHE A 24 -16.34 42.44 -9.76
C PHE A 24 -17.24 43.66 -10.06
N PHE A 25 -18.40 43.45 -10.70
CA PHE A 25 -19.38 44.52 -10.90
C PHE A 25 -19.92 45.09 -9.58
N LEU A 26 -20.02 44.27 -8.53
CA LEU A 26 -20.39 44.72 -7.19
C LEU A 26 -19.34 45.70 -6.62
N ILE A 27 -18.06 45.35 -6.72
CA ILE A 27 -16.96 46.22 -6.28
C ILE A 27 -17.00 47.55 -7.04
N ILE A 28 -17.21 47.52 -8.36
CA ILE A 28 -17.30 48.73 -9.17
C ILE A 28 -18.51 49.57 -8.80
N ALA A 29 -19.68 48.97 -8.59
CA ALA A 29 -20.88 49.75 -8.29
C ALA A 29 -20.82 50.43 -6.91
N PHE A 30 -20.11 49.83 -5.93
CA PHE A 30 -20.21 50.21 -4.52
C PHE A 30 -18.93 50.71 -3.84
N VAL A 31 -17.74 50.53 -4.43
CA VAL A 31 -16.50 51.06 -3.83
C VAL A 31 -16.33 52.55 -4.15
N PRO A 32 -16.21 53.44 -3.15
CA PRO A 32 -15.95 54.85 -3.39
C PRO A 32 -14.66 55.05 -4.19
N ALA A 33 -14.66 56.02 -5.12
CA ALA A 33 -13.59 56.27 -6.09
C ALA A 33 -13.41 55.19 -7.17
N SER A 34 -14.27 54.17 -7.23
CA SER A 34 -14.33 53.31 -8.39
C SER A 34 -14.87 54.08 -9.61
N PRO A 35 -14.52 53.66 -10.84
CA PRO A 35 -14.94 54.34 -12.06
C PRO A 35 -16.45 54.28 -12.36
N GLY A 36 -17.16 53.35 -11.70
CA GLY A 36 -18.58 53.08 -11.88
C GLY A 36 -19.39 53.26 -10.60
N TYR A 37 -18.83 53.96 -9.60
CA TYR A 37 -19.47 54.18 -8.30
C TYR A 37 -20.84 54.84 -8.48
N LEU A 38 -21.89 54.15 -8.05
CA LEU A 38 -23.29 54.57 -8.15
C LEU A 38 -23.76 54.90 -9.58
N ARG A 39 -23.15 54.31 -10.62
CA ARG A 39 -23.50 54.54 -12.03
C ARG A 39 -24.53 53.53 -12.56
N PRO A 40 -25.60 53.96 -13.26
CA PRO A 40 -26.56 53.06 -13.90
C PRO A 40 -25.95 51.94 -14.74
N GLY A 41 -24.91 52.24 -15.53
CA GLY A 41 -24.24 51.22 -16.37
C GLY A 41 -23.61 50.08 -15.57
N SER A 42 -23.07 50.37 -14.38
CA SER A 42 -22.45 49.36 -13.50
C SER A 42 -23.48 48.48 -12.80
N PHE A 43 -24.63 49.05 -12.42
CA PHE A 43 -25.76 48.29 -11.90
C PHE A 43 -26.41 47.38 -12.96
N ALA A 44 -26.50 47.85 -14.21
CA ALA A 44 -26.95 47.02 -15.32
C ALA A 44 -26.02 45.82 -15.54
N GLY A 45 -24.69 46.04 -15.54
CA GLY A 45 -23.69 44.96 -15.61
C GLY A 45 -23.81 43.95 -14.45
N LEU A 46 -23.98 44.44 -13.21
CA LEU A 46 -24.23 43.59 -12.04
C LEU A 46 -25.50 42.76 -12.18
N GLY A 47 -26.59 43.36 -12.67
CA GLY A 47 -27.85 42.66 -12.92
C GLY A 47 -27.69 41.52 -13.91
N ILE A 48 -27.01 41.77 -15.05
CA ILE A 48 -26.73 40.73 -16.05
C ILE A 48 -25.84 39.62 -15.45
N ALA A 49 -24.85 39.96 -14.64
CA ALA A 49 -23.98 38.99 -13.99
C ALA A 49 -24.73 38.10 -13.00
N LEU A 50 -25.62 38.67 -12.18
CA LEU A 50 -26.47 37.92 -11.24
C LEU A 50 -27.48 37.02 -11.98
N VAL A 51 -28.04 37.49 -13.10
CA VAL A 51 -28.90 36.66 -13.97
C VAL A 51 -28.11 35.47 -14.52
N ASN A 52 -26.89 35.66 -15.02
CA ASN A 52 -26.06 34.55 -15.51
C ASN A 52 -25.73 33.54 -14.40
N VAL A 53 -25.43 33.99 -13.18
CA VAL A 53 -25.22 33.10 -12.02
C VAL A 53 -26.49 32.31 -11.68
N ALA A 54 -27.65 32.97 -11.68
CA ALA A 54 -28.93 32.32 -11.41
C ALA A 54 -29.34 31.31 -12.48
N VAL A 55 -29.13 31.65 -13.76
CA VAL A 55 -29.40 30.78 -14.92
C VAL A 55 -28.53 29.52 -14.84
N ILE A 56 -27.24 29.63 -14.54
CA ILE A 56 -26.37 28.47 -14.38
C ILE A 56 -26.73 27.64 -13.16
N ARG A 57 -27.06 28.25 -12.02
CA ARG A 57 -27.52 27.52 -10.84
C ARG A 57 -28.80 26.72 -11.11
N ARG A 58 -29.68 27.22 -12.00
CA ARG A 58 -30.93 26.55 -12.37
C ARG A 58 -30.75 25.50 -13.48
N LEU A 59 -29.84 25.73 -14.43
CA LEU A 59 -29.62 24.83 -15.57
C LEU A 59 -28.62 23.71 -15.29
N VAL A 60 -27.76 23.83 -14.27
CA VAL A 60 -26.76 22.81 -13.89
C VAL A 60 -27.33 21.79 -12.87
N GLY A 61 -28.66 21.69 -12.76
CA GLY A 61 -29.35 20.69 -11.94
C GLY A 61 -29.34 19.28 -12.56
N GLU A 62 -28.69 18.35 -11.85
CA GLU A 62 -28.80 16.88 -11.86
C GLU A 62 -28.72 16.05 -13.16
N GLN A 63 -28.73 16.61 -14.37
CA GLN A 63 -28.53 15.82 -15.60
C GLN A 63 -27.38 16.34 -16.48
N GLY A 64 -26.47 15.42 -16.80
CA GLY A 64 -25.13 15.66 -17.33
C GLY A 64 -25.03 16.08 -18.80
N ASP A 65 -25.78 17.10 -19.24
CA ASP A 65 -25.71 17.58 -20.62
C ASP A 65 -24.79 18.81 -20.74
N ASP A 66 -23.60 18.66 -21.34
CA ASP A 66 -22.63 19.74 -21.58
C ASP A 66 -23.12 20.65 -22.71
N ARG A 67 -23.89 21.68 -22.35
CA ARG A 67 -24.45 22.63 -23.34
C ARG A 67 -23.36 23.59 -23.85
N PRO A 68 -22.89 23.45 -25.11
CA PRO A 68 -21.73 24.19 -25.61
C PRO A 68 -22.02 25.68 -25.86
N TRP A 69 -23.29 26.08 -25.90
CA TRP A 69 -23.72 27.46 -26.13
C TRP A 69 -23.79 28.30 -24.86
N LEU A 70 -23.82 27.69 -23.67
CA LEU A 70 -23.99 28.41 -22.41
C LEU A 70 -22.81 29.33 -22.06
N PRO A 71 -21.54 28.93 -22.21
CA PRO A 71 -20.40 29.83 -22.04
C PRO A 71 -20.41 30.98 -23.06
N LEU A 72 -20.89 30.73 -24.28
CA LEU A 72 -20.96 31.73 -25.34
C LEU A 72 -21.98 32.82 -25.02
N ILE A 73 -23.21 32.45 -24.63
CA ILE A 73 -24.26 33.41 -24.24
C ILE A 73 -23.83 34.19 -22.99
N SER A 74 -23.21 33.51 -22.02
CA SER A 74 -22.70 34.16 -20.81
C SER A 74 -21.60 35.17 -21.15
N ALA A 75 -20.68 34.82 -22.05
CA ALA A 75 -19.61 35.73 -22.47
C ALA A 75 -20.14 36.93 -23.28
N LEU A 76 -21.12 36.73 -24.17
CA LEU A 76 -21.74 37.80 -24.95
C LEU A 76 -22.58 38.76 -24.09
N SER A 77 -23.34 38.23 -23.13
CA SER A 77 -24.11 39.06 -22.19
C SER A 77 -23.19 39.83 -21.23
N MET A 78 -22.09 39.23 -20.78
CA MET A 78 -21.06 39.93 -20.00
C MET A 78 -20.36 41.01 -20.83
N ALA A 79 -20.08 40.75 -22.11
CA ALA A 79 -19.56 41.78 -23.03
C ALA A 79 -20.52 42.98 -23.16
N ALA A 80 -21.82 42.73 -23.28
CA ALA A 80 -22.83 43.79 -23.33
C ALA A 80 -22.91 44.58 -22.01
N GLY A 81 -22.92 43.90 -20.87
CA GLY A 81 -22.88 44.55 -19.55
C GLY A 81 -21.63 45.41 -19.36
N LEU A 82 -20.49 44.96 -19.92
CA LEU A 82 -19.25 45.72 -19.94
C LEU A 82 -19.35 46.99 -20.78
N GLY A 83 -19.91 46.88 -22.00
CA GLY A 83 -20.11 48.02 -22.88
C GLY A 83 -20.98 49.10 -22.25
N LEU A 84 -22.04 48.69 -21.54
CA LEU A 84 -22.91 49.60 -20.79
C LEU A 84 -22.18 50.27 -19.62
N ALA A 85 -21.39 49.53 -18.86
CA ALA A 85 -20.61 50.08 -17.75
C ALA A 85 -19.50 51.03 -18.23
N ALA A 86 -18.88 50.73 -19.38
CA ALA A 86 -17.86 51.58 -20.00
C ALA A 86 -18.45 52.87 -20.58
N ALA A 87 -19.62 52.81 -21.21
CA ALA A 87 -20.28 53.99 -21.78
C ALA A 87 -20.61 55.06 -20.72
N ASP A 88 -20.88 54.66 -19.48
CA ASP A 88 -21.24 55.54 -18.36
C ASP A 88 -20.05 55.86 -17.41
N ALA A 89 -18.84 55.42 -17.76
CA ALA A 89 -17.63 55.60 -16.95
C ALA A 89 -17.03 57.02 -17.10
N SER A 90 -16.38 57.52 -16.04
CA SER A 90 -15.76 58.85 -16.08
C SER A 90 -14.48 58.91 -16.95
N PRO A 91 -14.20 60.05 -17.62
CA PRO A 91 -13.13 60.19 -18.63
C PRO A 91 -11.71 59.89 -18.13
N ARG A 92 -11.41 60.23 -16.86
CA ARG A 92 -10.06 60.03 -16.26
C ARG A 92 -9.74 58.58 -15.87
N SER A 93 -10.76 57.73 -15.77
CA SER A 93 -10.65 56.38 -15.21
C SER A 93 -10.96 55.27 -16.23
N ALA A 94 -11.35 55.65 -17.44
CA ALA A 94 -11.75 54.73 -18.51
C ALA A 94 -10.65 53.74 -18.94
N GLY A 95 -9.38 54.15 -18.91
CA GLY A 95 -8.24 53.26 -19.18
C GLY A 95 -7.95 52.27 -18.05
N GLU A 96 -8.20 52.64 -16.79
CA GLU A 96 -7.96 51.81 -15.60
C GLU A 96 -9.06 50.74 -15.44
N VAL A 97 -10.29 51.13 -15.75
CA VAL A 97 -11.43 50.22 -15.97
C VAL A 97 -11.03 49.10 -16.91
N PHE A 98 -10.45 49.43 -18.06
CA PHE A 98 -10.12 48.45 -19.08
C PHE A 98 -9.06 47.43 -18.62
N LEU A 99 -8.01 47.89 -17.93
CA LEU A 99 -6.90 47.03 -17.48
C LEU A 99 -7.29 46.04 -16.38
N LEU A 100 -8.23 46.39 -15.49
CA LEU A 100 -8.70 45.47 -14.44
C LEU A 100 -9.58 44.33 -15.00
N TRP A 101 -10.26 44.54 -16.13
CA TRP A 101 -11.39 43.68 -16.57
C TRP A 101 -10.94 42.61 -17.57
N PHE A 102 -9.88 42.92 -18.32
CA PHE A 102 -9.34 42.11 -19.39
C PHE A 102 -9.04 40.63 -19.04
N PRO A 103 -8.44 40.28 -17.89
CA PRO A 103 -8.11 38.88 -17.57
C PRO A 103 -9.35 37.99 -17.39
N TRP A 104 -10.45 38.54 -16.86
CA TRP A 104 -11.65 37.78 -16.51
C TRP A 104 -12.48 37.39 -17.73
N ILE A 105 -12.64 38.32 -18.68
CA ILE A 105 -13.41 38.08 -19.91
C ILE A 105 -12.60 37.24 -20.91
N ALA A 106 -11.30 37.50 -21.04
CA ALA A 106 -10.42 36.71 -21.91
C ALA A 106 -10.36 35.23 -21.48
N SER A 107 -10.55 34.96 -20.19
CA SER A 107 -10.62 33.58 -19.66
C SER A 107 -11.81 32.78 -20.21
N PHE A 108 -12.92 33.44 -20.62
CA PHE A 108 -14.02 32.76 -21.31
C PHE A 108 -13.62 32.24 -22.70
N ALA A 109 -12.66 32.88 -23.37
CA ALA A 109 -12.18 32.42 -24.67
C ALA A 109 -11.61 30.99 -24.56
N GLY A 110 -10.94 30.67 -23.45
CA GLY A 110 -10.47 29.32 -23.16
C GLY A 110 -11.57 28.27 -23.01
N LEU A 111 -12.80 28.65 -22.65
CA LEU A 111 -13.93 27.72 -22.56
C LEU A 111 -14.62 27.48 -23.91
N LEU A 112 -14.28 28.26 -24.95
CA LEU A 112 -14.94 28.22 -26.26
C LEU A 112 -14.13 27.45 -27.30
N ARG A 113 -14.80 27.00 -28.37
CA ARG A 113 -14.12 26.50 -29.59
C ARG A 113 -13.46 27.68 -30.32
N PHE A 114 -12.39 27.43 -31.06
CA PHE A 114 -11.60 28.47 -31.75
C PHE A 114 -12.47 29.49 -32.51
N ARG A 115 -13.40 29.04 -33.36
CA ARG A 115 -14.33 29.93 -34.10
C ARG A 115 -15.16 30.85 -33.20
N HIS A 116 -15.61 30.36 -32.04
CA HIS A 116 -16.42 31.11 -31.10
C HIS A 116 -15.56 32.01 -30.20
N ALA A 117 -14.32 31.61 -29.90
CA ALA A 117 -13.34 32.46 -29.21
C ALA A 117 -12.99 33.68 -30.09
N VAL A 118 -12.81 33.48 -31.39
CA VAL A 118 -12.62 34.58 -32.36
C VAL A 118 -13.88 35.46 -32.44
N ALA A 119 -15.08 34.86 -32.49
CA ALA A 119 -16.33 35.61 -32.50
C ALA A 119 -16.54 36.43 -31.21
N LEU A 120 -16.19 35.88 -30.05
CA LEU A 120 -16.22 36.60 -28.77
C LEU A 120 -15.25 37.79 -28.76
N ALA A 121 -14.02 37.59 -29.24
CA ALA A 121 -13.05 38.67 -29.37
C ALA A 121 -13.59 39.80 -30.27
N GLY A 122 -14.22 39.44 -31.40
CA GLY A 122 -14.89 40.40 -32.29
C GLY A 122 -16.08 41.11 -31.62
N ALA A 123 -16.89 40.41 -30.85
CA ALA A 123 -18.02 41.00 -30.13
C ALA A 123 -17.57 41.98 -29.03
N LEU A 124 -16.49 41.66 -28.32
CA LEU A 124 -15.89 42.56 -27.32
C LEU A 124 -15.34 43.83 -27.96
N VAL A 125 -14.61 43.67 -29.07
CA VAL A 125 -14.10 44.81 -29.86
C VAL A 125 -15.27 45.67 -30.36
N SER A 126 -16.34 45.05 -30.87
CA SER A 126 -17.53 45.78 -31.35
C SER A 126 -18.27 46.51 -30.24
N SER A 127 -18.43 45.88 -29.07
CA SER A 127 -18.99 46.49 -27.87
C SER A 127 -18.16 47.68 -27.40
N MET A 128 -16.84 47.61 -27.56
CA MET A 128 -15.92 48.69 -27.18
C MET A 128 -16.02 49.87 -28.15
N LEU A 129 -16.14 49.60 -29.45
CA LEU A 129 -16.41 50.64 -30.45
C LEU A 129 -17.76 51.33 -30.20
N LEU A 130 -18.78 50.57 -29.83
CA LEU A 130 -20.10 51.12 -29.45
C LEU A 130 -20.02 51.97 -28.18
N ALA A 131 -19.28 51.54 -27.15
CA ALA A 131 -19.07 52.32 -25.94
C ALA A 131 -18.30 53.61 -26.22
N ALA A 132 -17.27 53.55 -27.07
CA ALA A 132 -16.49 54.72 -27.49
C ALA A 132 -17.30 55.71 -28.35
N TRP A 133 -18.27 55.20 -29.13
CA TRP A 133 -19.22 56.04 -29.85
C TRP A 133 -20.20 56.73 -28.89
N ALA A 134 -20.67 56.04 -27.85
CA ALA A 134 -21.57 56.59 -26.84
C ALA A 134 -20.87 57.59 -25.88
N ASN A 135 -19.57 57.41 -25.64
CA ASN A 135 -18.76 58.26 -24.78
C ASN A 135 -17.43 58.62 -25.51
N PRO A 136 -17.40 59.76 -26.23
CA PRO A 136 -16.28 60.14 -27.10
C PRO A 136 -14.93 60.29 -26.39
N ASP A 137 -14.93 60.49 -25.07
CA ASP A 137 -13.70 60.58 -24.27
C ASP A 137 -12.93 59.24 -24.24
N LEU A 138 -13.60 58.10 -24.45
CA LEU A 138 -12.96 56.79 -24.63
C LEU A 138 -12.16 56.68 -25.93
N ALA A 139 -12.56 57.44 -26.95
CA ALA A 139 -11.92 57.45 -28.26
C ALA A 139 -10.71 58.40 -28.33
N ASN A 140 -10.43 59.16 -27.27
CA ASN A 140 -9.40 60.19 -27.27
C ASN A 140 -8.40 60.00 -26.10
N PRO A 141 -7.13 59.68 -26.36
CA PRO A 141 -6.50 59.55 -27.68
C PRO A 141 -6.89 58.25 -28.42
N PRO A 142 -7.00 58.27 -29.77
CA PRO A 142 -7.39 57.10 -30.57
C PRO A 142 -6.40 55.95 -30.47
N ALA A 143 -5.14 56.24 -30.11
CA ALA A 143 -4.13 55.25 -29.79
C ALA A 143 -4.56 54.34 -28.62
N MET A 144 -5.23 54.87 -27.60
CA MET A 144 -5.69 54.09 -26.44
C MET A 144 -6.78 53.09 -26.86
N LEU A 145 -7.72 53.53 -27.69
CA LEU A 145 -8.77 52.67 -28.26
C LEU A 145 -8.17 51.54 -29.10
N LEU A 146 -7.20 51.86 -29.97
CA LEU A 146 -6.51 50.87 -30.79
C LEU A 146 -5.72 49.86 -29.94
N THR A 147 -4.95 50.33 -28.95
CA THR A 147 -4.20 49.47 -28.03
C THR A 147 -5.13 48.55 -27.24
N ALA A 148 -6.28 49.05 -26.81
CA ALA A 148 -7.28 48.26 -26.11
C ALA A 148 -7.93 47.20 -27.02
N MET A 149 -8.21 47.50 -28.29
CA MET A 149 -8.72 46.51 -29.26
C MET A 149 -7.70 45.39 -29.52
N VAL A 150 -6.44 45.76 -29.78
CA VAL A 150 -5.35 44.80 -30.03
C VAL A 150 -5.08 43.95 -28.79
N SER A 151 -5.04 44.57 -27.60
CA SER A 151 -4.85 43.84 -26.34
C SER A 151 -5.99 42.87 -26.08
N THR A 152 -7.25 43.31 -26.27
CA THR A 152 -8.45 42.45 -26.11
C THR A 152 -8.37 41.21 -26.99
N PHE A 153 -8.05 41.40 -28.27
CA PHE A 153 -7.93 40.29 -29.23
C PHE A 153 -6.75 39.37 -28.87
N GLY A 154 -5.57 39.94 -28.61
CA GLY A 154 -4.37 39.20 -28.25
C GLY A 154 -4.53 38.39 -26.96
N GLY A 155 -5.13 38.98 -25.92
CA GLY A 155 -5.38 38.30 -24.65
C GLY A 155 -6.34 37.12 -24.76
N CYS A 156 -7.42 37.28 -25.54
CA CYS A 156 -8.33 36.16 -25.80
C CYS A 156 -7.60 35.00 -26.47
N MET A 157 -6.69 35.29 -27.41
CA MET A 157 -5.92 34.24 -28.11
C MET A 157 -4.86 33.61 -27.20
N VAL A 158 -4.15 34.39 -26.38
CA VAL A 158 -3.16 33.88 -25.41
C VAL A 158 -3.83 33.01 -24.35
N MET A 159 -4.93 33.49 -23.75
CA MET A 159 -5.68 32.72 -22.75
C MET A 159 -6.31 31.45 -23.34
N PHE A 160 -6.81 31.52 -24.58
CA PHE A 160 -7.23 30.33 -25.32
C PHE A 160 -6.07 29.34 -25.49
N GLY A 161 -4.91 29.82 -25.93
CA GLY A 161 -3.70 29.01 -26.11
C GLY A 161 -3.25 28.32 -24.83
N LEU A 162 -3.12 29.07 -23.73
CA LEU A 162 -2.67 28.56 -22.42
C LEU A 162 -3.62 27.51 -21.84
N LEU A 163 -4.94 27.77 -21.85
CA LEU A 163 -5.92 26.84 -21.30
C LEU A 163 -6.13 25.60 -22.20
N GLN A 164 -5.92 25.72 -23.50
CA GLN A 164 -5.93 24.57 -24.41
C GLN A 164 -4.64 23.74 -24.27
N TRP A 165 -3.49 24.39 -24.10
CA TRP A 165 -2.21 23.71 -23.88
C TRP A 165 -2.19 22.93 -22.56
N GLY A 166 -2.67 23.53 -21.47
CA GLY A 166 -2.80 22.85 -20.18
C GLY A 166 -3.73 21.62 -20.24
N ARG A 167 -4.84 21.70 -21.00
CA ARG A 167 -5.72 20.54 -21.23
C ARG A 167 -5.08 19.45 -22.09
N ARG A 168 -4.31 19.82 -23.12
CA ARG A 168 -3.57 18.83 -23.92
C ARG A 168 -2.53 18.10 -23.07
N GLN A 169 -1.79 18.81 -22.22
CA GLN A 169 -0.84 18.16 -21.30
C GLN A 169 -1.54 17.27 -20.27
N ALA A 170 -2.70 17.67 -19.76
CA ALA A 170 -3.47 16.83 -18.84
C ALA A 170 -4.01 15.55 -19.48
N HIS A 171 -4.09 15.48 -20.82
CA HIS A 171 -4.62 14.36 -21.60
C HIS A 171 -3.54 13.54 -22.32
N SER A 172 -2.25 13.85 -22.15
CA SER A 172 -1.13 13.15 -22.78
C SER A 172 -0.19 12.55 -21.75
N ASP A 173 0.32 11.36 -22.02
CA ASP A 173 1.32 10.68 -21.20
C ASP A 173 2.71 11.33 -21.39
N PRO A 174 3.40 11.76 -20.33
CA PRO A 174 4.65 12.51 -20.45
C PRO A 174 5.82 11.68 -20.97
N LEU A 175 5.78 10.35 -20.84
CA LEU A 175 6.88 9.47 -21.26
C LEU A 175 6.80 9.13 -22.77
N THR A 176 5.60 8.83 -23.25
CA THR A 176 5.35 8.31 -24.61
C THR A 176 4.70 9.33 -25.55
N SER A 177 4.19 10.45 -25.02
CA SER A 177 3.36 11.44 -25.74
C SER A 177 2.04 10.89 -26.30
N LEU A 178 1.67 9.66 -25.94
CA LEU A 178 0.38 9.06 -26.29
C LEU A 178 -0.76 9.66 -25.46
N VAL A 179 -2.01 9.36 -25.82
CA VAL A 179 -3.17 9.78 -25.02
C VAL A 179 -3.10 9.12 -23.64
N ALA A 180 -3.14 9.91 -22.57
CA ALA A 180 -3.18 9.38 -21.20
C ALA A 180 -4.57 8.84 -20.86
N ARG A 181 -4.67 8.01 -19.82
CA ARG A 181 -5.95 7.51 -19.28
C ARG A 181 -6.99 8.63 -19.05
N SER A 182 -6.55 9.78 -18.53
CA SER A 182 -7.39 10.97 -18.29
C SER A 182 -7.96 11.59 -19.57
N GLY A 183 -7.28 11.42 -20.72
CA GLY A 183 -7.69 11.94 -22.02
C GLY A 183 -8.39 10.93 -22.92
N LEU A 184 -8.40 9.66 -22.55
CA LEU A 184 -8.84 8.56 -23.42
C LEU A 184 -10.29 8.74 -23.90
N ALA A 185 -11.23 8.89 -22.98
CA ALA A 185 -12.65 9.08 -23.31
C ALA A 185 -12.89 10.33 -24.18
N HIS A 186 -12.15 11.42 -23.92
CA HIS A 186 -12.28 12.68 -24.65
C HIS A 186 -11.95 12.54 -26.14
N VAL A 187 -11.02 11.65 -26.50
CA VAL A 187 -10.59 11.46 -27.89
C VAL A 187 -11.24 10.23 -28.53
N ALA A 188 -11.45 9.16 -27.78
CA ALA A 188 -12.04 7.92 -28.29
C ALA A 188 -13.56 7.98 -28.48
N ASP A 189 -14.33 8.60 -27.57
CA ASP A 189 -15.80 8.63 -27.67
C ASP A 189 -16.31 9.31 -28.95
N PRO A 190 -15.76 10.44 -29.41
CA PRO A 190 -16.14 11.04 -30.69
C PRO A 190 -15.84 10.14 -31.90
N LEU A 191 -14.76 9.36 -31.86
CA LEU A 191 -14.40 8.42 -32.93
C LEU A 191 -15.40 7.25 -32.98
N ILE A 192 -15.76 6.71 -31.81
CA ILE A 192 -16.76 5.65 -31.67
C ILE A 192 -18.13 6.14 -32.16
N ALA A 193 -18.56 7.32 -31.72
CA ALA A 193 -19.82 7.91 -32.14
C ALA A 193 -19.86 8.18 -33.66
N GLY A 194 -18.75 8.65 -34.24
CA GLY A 194 -18.63 8.90 -35.67
C GLY A 194 -18.67 7.62 -36.52
N ALA A 195 -17.98 6.56 -36.09
CA ALA A 195 -18.04 5.25 -36.75
C ALA A 195 -19.45 4.65 -36.71
N ARG A 196 -20.11 4.75 -35.54
CA ARG A 196 -21.51 4.32 -35.39
C ARG A 196 -22.46 5.04 -36.34
N GLN A 197 -22.29 6.36 -36.51
CA GLN A 197 -23.09 7.13 -37.48
C GLN A 197 -22.89 6.66 -38.93
N ARG A 198 -21.74 6.07 -39.26
CA ARG A 198 -21.44 5.47 -40.57
C ARG A 198 -21.84 3.99 -40.67
N GLY A 199 -22.37 3.41 -39.60
CA GLY A 199 -22.67 1.96 -39.53
C GLY A 199 -21.42 1.08 -39.42
N GLU A 200 -20.27 1.66 -39.07
CA GLU A 200 -19.01 0.93 -38.91
C GLU A 200 -18.84 0.43 -37.46
N GLU A 201 -18.22 -0.74 -37.31
CA GLU A 201 -17.77 -1.22 -36.00
C GLU A 201 -16.41 -0.65 -35.62
N VAL A 202 -16.19 -0.59 -34.31
CA VAL A 202 -14.93 -0.14 -33.73
C VAL A 202 -14.40 -1.22 -32.80
N ALA A 203 -13.18 -1.70 -33.07
CA ALA A 203 -12.47 -2.58 -32.16
C ALA A 203 -11.69 -1.73 -31.14
N PHE A 204 -11.93 -1.97 -29.87
CA PHE A 204 -11.24 -1.39 -28.74
C PHE A 204 -10.34 -2.46 -28.10
N LEU A 205 -9.02 -2.29 -28.21
CA LEU A 205 -8.03 -3.25 -27.74
C LEU A 205 -7.30 -2.67 -26.52
N LEU A 206 -7.22 -3.44 -25.45
CA LEU A 206 -6.38 -3.16 -24.29
C LEU A 206 -5.21 -4.14 -24.28
N ILE A 207 -3.99 -3.63 -24.41
CA ILE A 207 -2.75 -4.41 -24.54
C ILE A 207 -1.91 -4.22 -23.29
N ASP A 208 -1.34 -5.30 -22.79
CA ASP A 208 -0.42 -5.29 -21.65
C ASP A 208 0.85 -6.07 -21.97
N ILE A 209 2.00 -5.52 -21.56
CA ILE A 209 3.31 -6.14 -21.75
C ILE A 209 3.53 -7.21 -20.66
N ASN A 210 3.64 -8.46 -21.08
CA ASN A 210 3.88 -9.57 -20.15
C ASN A 210 5.26 -9.46 -19.50
N ARG A 211 5.33 -9.76 -18.19
CA ARG A 211 6.57 -9.79 -17.40
C ARG A 211 7.40 -8.49 -17.44
N PHE A 212 6.77 -7.34 -17.66
CA PHE A 212 7.48 -6.04 -17.68
C PHE A 212 8.29 -5.76 -16.40
N ARG A 213 7.86 -6.29 -15.25
CA ARG A 213 8.61 -6.21 -13.99
C ARG A 213 10.00 -6.84 -14.09
N GLU A 214 10.11 -8.01 -14.70
CA GLU A 214 11.40 -8.70 -14.88
C GLU A 214 12.36 -7.88 -15.74
N VAL A 215 11.84 -7.15 -16.73
CA VAL A 215 12.62 -6.21 -17.55
C VAL A 215 13.14 -5.04 -16.71
N ASN A 216 12.30 -4.46 -15.84
CA ASN A 216 12.73 -3.39 -14.92
C ASN A 216 13.76 -3.88 -13.91
N ASP A 217 13.59 -5.10 -13.38
CA ASP A 217 14.51 -5.68 -12.41
C ASP A 217 15.88 -5.98 -13.04
N ALA A 218 15.91 -6.38 -14.33
CA ALA A 218 17.12 -6.70 -15.05
C ALA A 218 17.86 -5.48 -15.64
N LEU A 219 17.14 -4.51 -16.21
CA LEU A 219 17.72 -3.37 -16.97
C LEU A 219 17.54 -2.02 -16.28
N GLY A 220 16.90 -2.00 -15.11
CA GLY A 220 16.53 -0.80 -14.37
C GLY A 220 15.34 -0.06 -14.96
N HIS A 221 14.77 0.87 -14.19
CA HIS A 221 13.62 1.68 -14.62
C HIS A 221 13.88 2.48 -15.91
N GLU A 222 15.12 2.94 -16.14
CA GLU A 222 15.48 3.62 -17.39
C GLU A 222 15.41 2.68 -18.61
N GLY A 223 15.75 1.41 -18.43
CA GLY A 223 15.63 0.37 -19.47
C GLY A 223 14.17 0.06 -19.77
N GLY A 224 13.34 -0.08 -18.73
CA GLY A 224 11.89 -0.20 -18.89
C GLY A 224 11.25 1.01 -19.58
N ASP A 225 11.67 2.22 -19.22
CA ASP A 225 11.21 3.45 -19.86
C ASP A 225 11.55 3.50 -21.36
N GLU A 226 12.75 3.08 -21.74
CA GLU A 226 13.14 3.00 -23.15
C GLU A 226 12.36 1.93 -23.90
N LEU A 227 12.13 0.77 -23.27
CA LEU A 227 11.26 -0.26 -23.84
C LEU A 227 9.84 0.29 -24.10
N LEU A 228 9.26 1.00 -23.13
CA LEU A 228 7.92 1.59 -23.27
C LEU A 228 7.85 2.62 -24.41
N ARG A 229 8.90 3.44 -24.60
CA ARG A 229 8.98 4.38 -25.73
C ARG A 229 9.04 3.65 -27.07
N GLN A 230 9.81 2.57 -27.15
CA GLN A 230 9.92 1.78 -28.38
C GLN A 230 8.64 0.99 -28.67
N PHE A 231 8.01 0.42 -27.65
CA PHE A 231 6.71 -0.24 -27.76
C PHE A 231 5.63 0.73 -28.25
N ALA A 232 5.60 1.96 -27.70
CA ALA A 232 4.73 3.03 -28.18
C ALA A 232 4.97 3.40 -29.66
N ARG A 233 6.23 3.45 -30.10
CA ARG A 233 6.57 3.68 -31.51
C ARG A 233 6.18 2.51 -32.41
N ALA A 234 6.26 1.29 -31.92
CA ALA A 234 5.85 0.09 -32.64
C ALA A 234 4.32 0.09 -32.83
N LEU A 235 3.56 0.41 -31.77
CA LEU A 235 2.10 0.56 -31.83
C LEU A 235 1.65 1.56 -32.91
N ALA A 236 2.39 2.65 -33.11
CA ALA A 236 2.10 3.65 -34.15
C ALA A 236 2.29 3.13 -35.59
N ARG A 237 2.94 1.97 -35.78
CA ARG A 237 3.23 1.37 -37.09
C ARG A 237 2.41 0.11 -37.38
N VAL A 238 1.63 -0.35 -36.40
CA VAL A 238 0.79 -1.55 -36.55
C VAL A 238 -0.26 -1.36 -37.64
N LYS A 239 -0.53 -2.44 -38.38
CA LYS A 239 -1.62 -2.53 -39.36
C LYS A 239 -2.72 -3.50 -38.85
N PRO A 240 -4.01 -3.17 -39.00
CA PRO A 240 -4.57 -1.91 -39.51
C PRO A 240 -4.18 -0.71 -38.64
N CYS A 241 -4.05 0.47 -39.26
CA CYS A 241 -3.61 1.67 -38.55
C CYS A 241 -4.63 2.03 -37.45
N PRO A 242 -4.21 2.13 -36.18
CA PRO A 242 -5.10 2.53 -35.12
C PRO A 242 -5.50 4.01 -35.27
N SER A 243 -6.79 4.27 -35.14
CA SER A 243 -7.39 5.62 -35.13
C SER A 243 -7.06 6.36 -33.84
N LEU A 244 -6.72 5.65 -32.76
CA LEU A 244 -6.19 6.19 -31.52
C LEU A 244 -5.25 5.19 -30.83
N ILE A 245 -4.21 5.73 -30.21
CA ILE A 245 -3.30 5.00 -29.31
C ILE A 245 -3.20 5.79 -27.99
N GLY A 246 -3.42 5.09 -26.87
CA GLY A 246 -3.26 5.64 -25.54
C GLY A 246 -2.38 4.76 -24.65
N ARG A 247 -1.80 5.35 -23.60
CA ARG A 247 -1.11 4.63 -22.51
C ARG A 247 -1.87 4.89 -21.21
N LEU A 248 -2.30 3.81 -20.55
CA LEU A 248 -3.19 3.91 -19.39
C LEU A 248 -2.44 3.95 -18.05
N GLY A 249 -1.24 3.38 -18.02
CA GLY A 249 -0.32 3.38 -16.88
C GLY A 249 0.63 2.18 -16.94
N SER A 250 1.77 2.23 -16.23
CA SER A 250 2.76 1.15 -16.17
C SER A 250 3.13 0.61 -17.57
N ASP A 251 2.58 -0.55 -17.93
CA ASP A 251 2.77 -1.40 -19.09
C ASP A 251 1.50 -1.58 -19.97
N GLU A 252 0.42 -0.84 -19.67
CA GLU A 252 -0.87 -0.95 -20.35
C GLU A 252 -1.09 0.13 -21.43
N PHE A 253 -1.55 -0.31 -22.61
CA PHE A 253 -1.84 0.51 -23.79
C PHE A 253 -3.25 0.25 -24.32
N ALA A 254 -3.91 1.28 -24.85
CA ALA A 254 -5.23 1.19 -25.46
C ALA A 254 -5.17 1.57 -26.95
N LEU A 255 -5.86 0.81 -27.80
CA LEU A 255 -5.92 1.02 -29.24
C LEU A 255 -7.39 1.05 -29.68
N VAL A 256 -7.71 1.99 -30.57
CA VAL A 256 -9.02 2.07 -31.23
C VAL A 256 -8.82 1.91 -32.72
N ILE A 257 -9.44 0.89 -33.31
CA ILE A 257 -9.37 0.61 -34.75
C ILE A 257 -10.78 0.73 -35.31
N THR A 258 -11.00 1.69 -36.21
CA THR A 258 -12.27 1.89 -36.91
C THR A 258 -12.27 1.11 -38.23
N GLY A 259 -13.33 0.36 -38.52
CA GLY A 259 -13.50 -0.32 -39.80
C GLY A 259 -12.86 -1.71 -40.02
N PRO A 260 -12.54 -2.55 -39.01
CA PRO A 260 -12.20 -3.95 -39.28
C PRO A 260 -13.46 -4.83 -39.52
N PRO A 261 -13.37 -5.90 -40.33
CA PRO A 261 -14.52 -6.48 -41.02
C PRO A 261 -15.18 -7.68 -40.32
N GLY A 262 -16.52 -7.70 -40.38
CA GLY A 262 -17.19 -8.60 -41.30
C GLY A 262 -17.86 -7.78 -42.41
N GLY A 263 -17.21 -7.59 -43.58
CA GLY A 263 -17.81 -6.85 -44.72
C GLY A 263 -18.77 -7.75 -45.53
N PRO A 264 -19.72 -7.18 -46.33
CA PRO A 264 -19.58 -5.94 -47.10
C PRO A 264 -20.70 -4.90 -46.88
N THR A 265 -20.34 -3.61 -46.87
CA THR A 265 -21.25 -2.50 -47.21
C THR A 265 -20.52 -1.52 -48.12
N GLY A 266 -20.38 -1.91 -49.39
CA GLY A 266 -20.09 -0.98 -50.49
C GLY A 266 -21.38 -0.68 -51.25
N PRO A 267 -21.55 0.53 -51.84
CA PRO A 267 -22.74 0.86 -52.61
C PRO A 267 -22.76 0.05 -53.92
N GLY A 268 -23.92 -0.59 -54.18
CA GLY A 268 -24.32 -1.37 -55.35
C GLY A 268 -23.34 -1.58 -56.50
N ASP A 269 -22.97 -2.84 -56.72
CA ASP A 269 -22.59 -3.34 -58.05
C ASP A 269 -23.89 -3.67 -58.82
N PRO A 270 -24.22 -3.03 -59.96
CA PRO A 270 -25.50 -3.22 -60.67
C PRO A 270 -25.58 -4.52 -61.50
N GLY A 271 -24.67 -5.47 -61.31
CA GLY A 271 -24.42 -6.54 -62.28
C GLY A 271 -24.37 -7.95 -61.70
N ALA A 272 -25.41 -8.41 -60.99
CA ALA A 272 -25.60 -9.85 -60.75
C ALA A 272 -27.09 -10.20 -60.75
N PRO A 273 -27.53 -11.23 -61.50
CA PRO A 273 -28.95 -11.46 -61.78
C PRO A 273 -29.67 -12.06 -60.57
N ASP A 274 -30.77 -11.40 -60.19
CA ASP A 274 -31.79 -11.92 -59.28
C ASP A 274 -32.32 -13.27 -59.76
N THR A 275 -32.00 -14.33 -59.03
CA THR A 275 -32.73 -15.60 -59.12
C THR A 275 -32.95 -16.17 -57.72
N ALA A 276 -34.09 -15.82 -57.13
CA ALA A 276 -35.05 -16.77 -56.56
C ALA A 276 -36.10 -16.06 -55.69
N ALA A 277 -37.21 -15.66 -56.31
CA ALA A 277 -38.50 -15.53 -55.66
C ALA A 277 -39.40 -16.70 -56.09
N GLY A 278 -40.09 -17.33 -55.13
CA GLY A 278 -41.17 -18.32 -55.31
C GLY A 278 -40.71 -19.78 -55.16
N SER A 279 -41.18 -20.55 -54.18
CA SER A 279 -42.57 -21.00 -54.04
C SER A 279 -42.76 -21.71 -52.68
N GLY A 280 -43.99 -21.69 -52.17
CA GLY A 280 -44.33 -22.07 -50.80
C GLY A 280 -44.40 -23.55 -50.47
N GLY A 281 -44.30 -23.82 -49.18
CA GLY A 281 -44.70 -25.06 -48.48
C GLY A 281 -44.59 -24.83 -46.97
N PRO A 282 -45.50 -25.35 -46.13
CA PRO A 282 -45.39 -25.20 -44.68
C PRO A 282 -44.32 -26.19 -44.18
N GLY A 283 -43.15 -25.68 -43.82
CA GLY A 283 -42.02 -26.50 -43.36
C GLY A 283 -41.21 -25.80 -42.27
N ASP A 284 -41.18 -26.45 -41.10
CA ASP A 284 -40.23 -26.39 -39.98
C ASP A 284 -39.68 -25.04 -39.43
N PRO A 285 -39.93 -24.72 -38.14
CA PRO A 285 -39.23 -23.66 -37.42
C PRO A 285 -37.81 -24.04 -36.94
N ALA A 286 -37.23 -25.15 -37.42
CA ALA A 286 -35.95 -25.69 -36.92
C ALA A 286 -34.69 -25.14 -37.62
N GLY A 287 -34.81 -24.36 -38.70
CA GLY A 287 -33.67 -23.94 -39.52
C GLY A 287 -32.94 -22.65 -39.11
N THR A 288 -33.52 -21.81 -38.25
CA THR A 288 -33.02 -20.41 -38.07
C THR A 288 -31.91 -20.26 -37.02
N VAL A 289 -31.70 -21.26 -36.15
CA VAL A 289 -30.70 -21.20 -35.06
C VAL A 289 -29.28 -21.57 -35.51
N GLY A 290 -29.15 -22.41 -36.55
CA GLY A 290 -27.85 -22.85 -37.08
C GLY A 290 -27.06 -21.73 -37.77
N ASP A 291 -27.75 -20.83 -38.47
CA ASP A 291 -27.14 -19.78 -39.30
C ASP A 291 -26.57 -18.62 -38.45
N GLN A 292 -27.28 -18.25 -37.37
CA GLN A 292 -26.83 -17.21 -36.42
C GLN A 292 -25.61 -17.65 -35.60
N THR A 293 -25.52 -18.94 -35.27
CA THR A 293 -24.40 -19.52 -34.52
C THR A 293 -23.12 -19.53 -35.36
N GLN A 294 -23.23 -19.89 -36.65
CA GLN A 294 -22.08 -19.87 -37.57
C GLN A 294 -21.60 -18.45 -37.90
N ALA A 295 -22.51 -17.49 -38.05
CA ALA A 295 -22.16 -16.09 -38.28
C ALA A 295 -21.40 -15.48 -37.08
N THR A 296 -21.85 -15.79 -35.85
CA THR A 296 -21.20 -15.33 -34.61
C THR A 296 -19.80 -15.93 -34.47
N GLN A 297 -19.65 -17.23 -34.71
CA GLN A 297 -18.34 -17.91 -34.68
C GLN A 297 -17.35 -17.39 -35.72
N ARG A 298 -17.81 -17.07 -36.94
CA ARG A 298 -16.97 -16.47 -37.99
C ARG A 298 -16.48 -15.08 -37.59
N ARG A 299 -17.36 -14.28 -36.98
CA ARG A 299 -17.03 -12.92 -36.53
C ARG A 299 -16.02 -12.91 -35.39
N ASP A 300 -16.24 -13.74 -34.38
CA ASP A 300 -15.30 -13.85 -33.24
C ASP A 300 -13.93 -14.36 -33.69
N ARG A 301 -13.90 -15.27 -34.68
CA ARG A 301 -12.65 -15.69 -35.32
C ARG A 301 -11.93 -14.50 -35.98
N ASN A 302 -12.63 -13.69 -36.78
CA ASN A 302 -12.04 -12.50 -37.41
C ASN A 302 -11.50 -11.49 -36.39
N LEU A 303 -12.19 -11.30 -35.26
CA LEU A 303 -11.74 -10.40 -34.20
C LEU A 303 -10.49 -10.94 -33.47
N ARG A 304 -10.43 -12.25 -33.23
CA ARG A 304 -9.22 -12.91 -32.72
C ARG A 304 -8.06 -12.78 -33.71
N ASP A 305 -8.30 -13.00 -34.99
CA ASP A 305 -7.29 -12.90 -36.03
C ASP A 305 -6.74 -11.46 -36.14
N LEU A 306 -7.62 -10.45 -36.02
CA LEU A 306 -7.22 -9.04 -35.94
C LEU A 306 -6.29 -8.78 -34.74
N ALA A 307 -6.71 -9.21 -33.55
CA ALA A 307 -5.95 -9.01 -32.32
C ALA A 307 -4.60 -9.74 -32.35
N MET A 308 -4.57 -10.99 -32.85
CA MET A 308 -3.34 -11.74 -33.06
C MET A 308 -2.43 -11.07 -34.11
N SER A 309 -2.99 -10.54 -35.19
CA SER A 309 -2.21 -9.81 -36.20
C SER A 309 -1.55 -8.56 -35.61
N VAL A 310 -2.27 -7.81 -34.77
CA VAL A 310 -1.72 -6.67 -34.01
C VAL A 310 -0.58 -7.13 -33.10
N LEU A 311 -0.80 -8.17 -32.30
CA LEU A 311 0.22 -8.70 -31.39
C LEU A 311 1.48 -9.18 -32.12
N SER A 312 1.35 -9.94 -33.20
CA SER A 312 2.49 -10.46 -33.98
C SER A 312 3.40 -9.37 -34.57
N GLN A 313 2.88 -8.17 -34.78
CA GLN A 313 3.65 -7.01 -35.27
C GLN A 313 4.39 -6.28 -34.14
N LEU A 314 3.98 -6.53 -32.89
CA LEU A 314 4.59 -5.99 -31.67
C LEU A 314 5.60 -6.97 -31.07
N GLU A 315 5.51 -8.25 -31.43
CA GLU A 315 6.44 -9.30 -31.04
C GLU A 315 7.73 -9.19 -31.85
N GLY A 316 8.74 -8.63 -31.21
CA GLY A 316 10.08 -8.56 -31.77
C GLY A 316 11.09 -8.20 -30.70
N PRO A 317 12.38 -8.41 -30.98
CA PRO A 317 13.43 -7.91 -30.13
C PRO A 317 13.45 -6.37 -30.18
N PHE A 318 13.20 -5.74 -29.05
CA PHE A 318 13.42 -4.31 -28.86
C PHE A 318 14.87 -4.09 -28.44
N ASP A 319 15.57 -3.15 -29.09
CA ASP A 319 16.95 -2.81 -28.74
C ASP A 319 16.96 -1.81 -27.59
N VAL A 320 17.06 -2.31 -26.37
CA VAL A 320 17.04 -1.52 -25.14
C VAL A 320 18.47 -1.40 -24.62
N ARG A 321 19.07 -0.21 -24.77
CA ARG A 321 20.44 0.08 -24.32
C ARG A 321 21.50 -0.88 -24.91
N GLY A 322 21.33 -1.33 -26.15
CA GLY A 322 22.24 -2.27 -26.82
C GLY A 322 21.98 -3.74 -26.49
N THR A 323 20.90 -4.03 -25.75
CA THR A 323 20.45 -5.40 -25.43
C THR A 323 19.14 -5.69 -26.14
N SER A 324 19.11 -6.80 -26.86
CA SER A 324 17.92 -7.29 -27.57
C SER A 324 16.94 -7.94 -26.59
N VAL A 325 15.81 -7.29 -26.32
CA VAL A 325 14.77 -7.75 -25.39
C VAL A 325 13.56 -8.27 -26.17
N GLY A 326 13.31 -9.58 -26.10
CA GLY A 326 12.07 -10.17 -26.61
C GLY A 326 10.92 -9.86 -25.67
N VAL A 327 9.83 -9.30 -26.20
CA VAL A 327 8.67 -8.91 -25.40
C VAL A 327 7.42 -9.60 -25.91
N GLU A 328 6.71 -10.23 -24.98
CA GLU A 328 5.39 -10.79 -25.22
C GLU A 328 4.33 -9.82 -24.69
N ALA A 329 3.17 -9.79 -25.34
CA ALA A 329 2.03 -9.01 -24.90
C ALA A 329 0.74 -9.82 -25.01
N SER A 330 -0.20 -9.50 -24.13
CA SER A 330 -1.57 -10.04 -24.12
C SER A 330 -2.56 -8.91 -24.41
N VAL A 331 -3.70 -9.25 -25.02
CA VAL A 331 -4.72 -8.27 -25.42
C VAL A 331 -6.12 -8.69 -25.00
N GLY A 332 -6.90 -7.74 -24.48
CA GLY A 332 -8.35 -7.84 -24.33
C GLY A 332 -9.06 -6.98 -25.37
N LEU A 333 -10.08 -7.52 -26.03
CA LEU A 333 -10.78 -6.85 -27.14
C LEU A 333 -12.27 -6.69 -26.82
N ALA A 334 -12.79 -5.48 -26.98
CA ALA A 334 -14.22 -5.16 -26.97
C ALA A 334 -14.62 -4.43 -28.27
N VAL A 335 -15.89 -4.50 -28.67
CA VAL A 335 -16.39 -3.98 -29.95
C VAL A 335 -17.54 -3.01 -29.74
N ALA A 336 -17.45 -1.80 -30.30
CA ALA A 336 -18.57 -0.87 -30.37
C ALA A 336 -19.36 -1.06 -31.68
N PRO A 337 -20.71 -0.95 -31.66
CA PRO A 337 -21.56 -0.64 -30.50
C PRO A 337 -21.95 -1.85 -29.63
N ARG A 338 -21.57 -3.08 -30.01
CA ARG A 338 -22.01 -4.34 -29.37
C ARG A 338 -21.79 -4.38 -27.85
N ASP A 339 -20.61 -4.02 -27.42
CA ASP A 339 -20.10 -4.18 -26.05
C ASP A 339 -20.15 -2.88 -25.25
N GLY A 340 -20.60 -1.79 -25.90
CA GLY A 340 -20.65 -0.44 -25.35
C GLY A 340 -20.52 0.62 -26.43
N GLU A 341 -21.25 1.73 -26.28
CA GLU A 341 -21.16 2.87 -27.21
C GLU A 341 -20.15 3.95 -26.74
N THR A 342 -19.54 3.77 -25.57
CA THR A 342 -18.60 4.73 -24.98
C THR A 342 -17.38 4.00 -24.42
N THR A 343 -16.27 4.72 -24.31
CA THR A 343 -15.03 4.24 -23.68
C THR A 343 -15.27 3.79 -22.24
N ALA A 344 -16.17 4.47 -21.51
CA ALA A 344 -16.54 4.08 -20.15
C ALA A 344 -17.23 2.70 -20.06
N ALA A 345 -17.91 2.27 -21.13
CA ALA A 345 -18.49 0.94 -21.24
C ALA A 345 -17.49 -0.08 -21.81
N LEU A 346 -16.71 0.30 -22.82
CA LEU A 346 -15.78 -0.61 -23.51
C LEU A 346 -14.51 -0.92 -22.72
N LEU A 347 -14.00 0.02 -21.95
CA LEU A 347 -12.74 -0.15 -21.21
C LEU A 347 -12.85 -1.25 -20.13
N PRO A 348 -13.88 -1.30 -19.26
CA PRO A 348 -14.09 -2.42 -18.35
C PRO A 348 -14.26 -3.76 -19.09
N CYS A 349 -14.94 -3.76 -20.24
CA CYS A 349 -15.13 -4.96 -21.04
C CYS A 349 -13.78 -5.53 -21.55
N ALA A 350 -12.94 -4.66 -22.12
CA ALA A 350 -11.62 -5.03 -22.60
C ALA A 350 -10.67 -5.45 -21.45
N ASP A 351 -10.78 -4.81 -20.29
CA ASP A 351 -9.98 -5.13 -19.09
C ASP A 351 -10.28 -6.53 -18.54
N VAL A 352 -11.56 -6.89 -18.43
CA VAL A 352 -11.91 -8.24 -17.97
C VAL A 352 -11.57 -9.30 -19.02
N ALA A 353 -11.70 -8.98 -20.32
CA ALA A 353 -11.24 -9.86 -21.38
C ALA A 353 -9.71 -10.09 -21.32
N LEU A 354 -8.92 -9.04 -21.10
CA LEU A 354 -7.46 -9.12 -20.92
C LEU A 354 -7.10 -9.96 -19.69
N SER A 355 -7.75 -9.70 -18.56
CA SER A 355 -7.53 -10.43 -17.30
C SER A 355 -7.88 -11.91 -17.43
N ARG A 356 -8.92 -12.25 -18.20
CA ARG A 356 -9.26 -13.63 -18.53
C ARG A 356 -8.16 -14.29 -19.38
N ALA A 357 -7.71 -13.64 -20.44
CA ALA A 357 -6.64 -14.16 -21.30
C ALA A 357 -5.38 -14.48 -20.47
N LYS A 358 -4.97 -13.55 -19.61
CA LYS A 358 -3.83 -13.76 -18.70
C LYS A 358 -4.00 -14.95 -17.75
N ARG A 359 -5.21 -15.20 -17.23
CA ARG A 359 -5.50 -16.34 -16.32
C ARG A 359 -5.56 -17.67 -17.05
N GLU A 360 -6.15 -17.69 -18.24
CA GLU A 360 -6.32 -18.91 -19.06
C GLU A 360 -5.04 -19.23 -19.86
N GLY A 361 -3.99 -18.41 -19.74
CA GLY A 361 -2.76 -18.55 -20.55
C GLY A 361 -2.95 -18.20 -22.02
N GLU A 362 -4.10 -17.63 -22.40
CA GLU A 362 -4.37 -17.15 -23.76
C GLU A 362 -3.73 -15.77 -23.99
N ARG A 363 -3.39 -15.48 -25.25
CA ARG A 363 -2.84 -14.18 -25.66
C ARG A 363 -3.89 -13.15 -26.05
N VAL A 364 -5.08 -13.61 -26.44
CA VAL A 364 -6.19 -12.76 -26.90
C VAL A 364 -7.45 -13.14 -26.17
N GLY A 365 -7.95 -12.23 -25.33
CA GLY A 365 -9.27 -12.32 -24.74
C GLY A 365 -10.28 -11.53 -25.57
N LEU A 366 -11.34 -12.18 -26.04
CA LEU A 366 -12.49 -11.47 -26.57
C LEU A 366 -13.48 -11.20 -25.46
N TRP A 367 -13.99 -9.98 -25.41
CA TRP A 367 -15.16 -9.67 -24.61
C TRP A 367 -16.38 -10.40 -25.17
N ASP A 368 -17.07 -11.06 -24.26
CA ASP A 368 -18.41 -11.59 -24.43
C ASP A 368 -19.21 -11.15 -23.20
N VAL A 369 -20.52 -11.01 -23.37
CA VAL A 369 -21.50 -10.66 -22.32
C VAL A 369 -21.48 -11.69 -21.17
N GLY A 370 -20.73 -12.79 -21.28
CA GLY A 370 -20.40 -13.70 -20.18
C GLY A 370 -19.32 -13.25 -19.20
N ILE A 371 -18.59 -12.17 -19.50
CA ILE A 371 -17.29 -11.92 -18.88
C ILE A 371 -17.34 -10.89 -17.73
N ALA A 372 -18.21 -9.87 -17.73
CA ALA A 372 -18.40 -9.00 -16.54
C ALA A 372 -19.86 -8.79 -16.15
N GLY A 373 -20.19 -9.19 -14.92
CA GLY A 373 -21.24 -8.58 -14.11
C GLY A 373 -22.69 -8.83 -14.54
N VAL A 374 -23.27 -9.89 -13.99
CA VAL A 374 -24.71 -10.19 -13.82
C VAL A 374 -25.59 -9.82 -15.02
N ARG A 375 -25.70 -10.75 -15.97
CA ARG A 375 -26.62 -10.68 -17.11
C ARG A 375 -28.08 -10.50 -16.60
N SER A 376 -28.99 -9.90 -17.40
CA SER A 376 -30.41 -9.77 -17.00
C SER A 376 -31.06 -11.12 -16.68
N TRP A 377 -30.65 -12.18 -17.37
CA TRP A 377 -31.09 -13.55 -17.02
C TRP A 377 -30.43 -14.06 -15.73
N GLU A 378 -29.27 -13.57 -15.29
CA GLU A 378 -28.70 -13.92 -13.97
C GLU A 378 -29.46 -13.26 -12.82
N ILE A 379 -30.06 -12.06 -13.02
CA ILE A 379 -30.99 -11.45 -12.04
C ILE A 379 -32.29 -12.28 -11.97
N SER A 380 -32.81 -12.70 -13.14
CA SER A 380 -33.93 -13.65 -13.22
C SER A 380 -33.56 -14.96 -12.53
N LEU A 381 -32.38 -15.51 -12.84
CA LEU A 381 -31.88 -16.77 -12.32
C LEU A 381 -31.62 -16.68 -10.81
N TYR A 382 -31.18 -15.54 -10.28
CA TYR A 382 -31.07 -15.32 -8.84
C TYR A 382 -32.44 -15.42 -8.15
N THR A 383 -33.46 -14.77 -8.72
CA THR A 383 -34.83 -14.78 -8.18
C THR A 383 -35.48 -16.15 -8.32
N GLU A 384 -35.29 -16.80 -9.46
CA GLU A 384 -35.72 -18.16 -9.77
C GLU A 384 -35.01 -19.16 -8.85
N LEU A 385 -33.70 -19.06 -8.65
CA LEU A 385 -32.90 -19.95 -7.79
C LEU A 385 -33.29 -19.81 -6.33
N ARG A 386 -33.53 -18.59 -5.84
CA ARG A 386 -34.08 -18.35 -4.50
C ARG A 386 -35.41 -19.07 -4.31
N THR A 387 -36.24 -19.10 -5.35
CA THR A 387 -37.54 -19.78 -5.34
C THR A 387 -37.36 -21.30 -5.44
N ALA A 388 -36.43 -21.77 -6.27
CA ALA A 388 -36.11 -23.17 -6.49
C ALA A 388 -35.61 -23.87 -5.23
N ILE A 389 -34.78 -23.21 -4.42
CA ILE A 389 -34.33 -23.71 -3.10
C ILE A 389 -35.52 -23.99 -2.17
N ALA A 390 -36.64 -23.27 -2.33
CA ALA A 390 -37.84 -23.43 -1.54
C ALA A 390 -38.92 -24.33 -2.17
N ARG A 391 -38.76 -24.75 -3.45
CA ARG A 391 -39.81 -25.42 -4.25
C ARG A 391 -39.45 -26.81 -4.77
N ASP A 392 -38.53 -27.53 -4.13
CA ASP A 392 -38.07 -28.88 -4.55
C ASP A 392 -37.65 -28.97 -6.03
N GLU A 393 -37.17 -27.85 -6.61
CA GLU A 393 -36.69 -27.81 -8.00
C GLU A 393 -35.21 -28.18 -8.10
N LEU A 394 -34.47 -28.07 -7.00
CA LEU A 394 -33.12 -28.61 -6.89
C LEU A 394 -33.19 -30.12 -6.70
N ILE A 395 -32.28 -30.84 -7.35
CA ILE A 395 -32.11 -32.28 -7.21
C ILE A 395 -30.62 -32.61 -7.14
N VAL A 396 -30.27 -33.71 -6.48
CA VAL A 396 -28.87 -34.15 -6.36
C VAL A 396 -28.65 -35.40 -7.21
N PHE A 397 -27.63 -35.36 -8.05
CA PHE A 397 -27.12 -36.52 -8.79
C PHE A 397 -25.87 -37.01 -8.08
N TYR A 398 -25.57 -38.31 -8.19
CA TYR A 398 -24.48 -38.94 -7.48
C TYR A 398 -23.54 -39.61 -8.47
N GLN A 399 -22.25 -39.26 -8.40
CA GLN A 399 -21.22 -39.87 -9.23
C GLN A 399 -20.39 -40.86 -8.42
N PRO A 400 -20.28 -42.13 -8.84
CA PRO A 400 -19.48 -43.12 -8.11
C PRO A 400 -17.99 -42.84 -8.15
N GLN A 401 -17.34 -43.09 -7.02
CA GLN A 401 -15.89 -43.14 -6.87
C GLN A 401 -15.49 -44.60 -6.64
N ALA A 402 -14.52 -45.10 -7.41
CA ALA A 402 -14.11 -46.50 -7.36
C ALA A 402 -12.61 -46.66 -7.13
N VAL A 403 -12.21 -47.67 -6.36
CA VAL A 403 -10.81 -48.06 -6.24
C VAL A 403 -10.37 -48.88 -7.46
N ALA A 404 -9.08 -49.13 -7.61
CA ALA A 404 -8.48 -49.94 -8.67
C ALA A 404 -9.19 -51.29 -8.95
N THR A 405 -9.78 -51.92 -7.92
CA THR A 405 -10.53 -53.19 -8.04
C THR A 405 -11.92 -53.04 -8.66
N GLY A 406 -12.33 -51.82 -9.03
CA GLY A 406 -13.66 -51.51 -9.56
C GLY A 406 -14.78 -51.43 -8.52
N ARG A 407 -14.45 -51.67 -7.24
CA ARG A 407 -15.36 -51.52 -6.09
C ARG A 407 -15.65 -50.04 -5.83
N ILE A 408 -16.92 -49.69 -5.73
CA ILE A 408 -17.36 -48.33 -5.39
C ILE A 408 -17.11 -48.11 -3.89
N VAL A 409 -16.43 -47.01 -3.55
CA VAL A 409 -16.03 -46.66 -2.18
C VAL A 409 -16.69 -45.40 -1.64
N GLY A 410 -17.32 -44.61 -2.52
CA GLY A 410 -18.00 -43.38 -2.18
C GLY A 410 -18.75 -42.84 -3.39
N VAL A 411 -19.50 -41.78 -3.18
CA VAL A 411 -20.18 -41.04 -4.25
C VAL A 411 -20.06 -39.55 -4.03
N GLU A 412 -19.86 -38.79 -5.10
CA GLU A 412 -19.91 -37.33 -5.04
C GLU A 412 -21.32 -36.83 -5.33
N ALA A 413 -21.85 -36.00 -4.43
CA ALA A 413 -23.14 -35.34 -4.53
C ALA A 413 -23.03 -34.07 -5.38
N LEU A 414 -23.67 -34.12 -6.55
CA LEU A 414 -23.60 -33.10 -7.57
C LEU A 414 -24.98 -32.47 -7.78
N VAL A 415 -25.14 -31.23 -7.32
CA VAL A 415 -26.41 -30.50 -7.44
C VAL A 415 -26.79 -30.28 -8.91
N ARG A 416 -28.08 -30.38 -9.22
CA ARG A 416 -28.68 -30.05 -10.51
C ARG A 416 -29.95 -29.25 -10.25
N TRP A 417 -30.34 -28.43 -11.20
CA TRP A 417 -31.58 -27.67 -11.08
C TRP A 417 -32.53 -28.05 -12.19
N ARG A 418 -33.67 -28.63 -11.82
CA ARG A 418 -34.79 -28.91 -12.72
C ARG A 418 -35.58 -27.63 -12.97
N HIS A 419 -35.07 -26.78 -13.85
CA HIS A 419 -35.67 -25.50 -14.18
C HIS A 419 -36.96 -25.71 -14.99
N PRO A 420 -38.11 -25.09 -14.62
CA PRO A 420 -39.38 -25.29 -15.30
C PRO A 420 -39.36 -25.03 -16.81
N THR A 421 -38.60 -24.03 -17.24
CA THR A 421 -38.49 -23.63 -18.66
C THR A 421 -37.18 -24.00 -19.34
N ARG A 422 -36.11 -24.31 -18.59
CA ARG A 422 -34.75 -24.51 -19.14
C ARG A 422 -34.27 -25.97 -19.02
N GLY A 423 -35.12 -26.87 -18.52
CA GLY A 423 -34.77 -28.26 -18.32
C GLY A 423 -33.77 -28.43 -17.18
N LEU A 424 -32.93 -29.47 -17.27
CA LEU A 424 -31.97 -29.81 -16.21
C LEU A 424 -30.66 -29.03 -16.37
N LEU A 425 -30.44 -28.05 -15.49
CA LEU A 425 -29.24 -27.21 -15.50
C LEU A 425 -28.11 -27.84 -14.67
N PRO A 426 -26.86 -27.87 -15.19
CA PRO A 426 -25.68 -28.29 -14.45
C PRO A 426 -25.17 -27.20 -13.48
N PRO A 427 -24.34 -27.55 -12.48
CA PRO A 427 -23.86 -26.61 -11.47
C PRO A 427 -23.20 -25.36 -12.06
N GLY A 428 -22.36 -25.51 -13.10
CA GLY A 428 -21.67 -24.38 -13.75
C GLY A 428 -22.61 -23.32 -14.34
N ALA A 429 -23.88 -23.63 -14.57
CA ALA A 429 -24.87 -22.67 -15.06
C ALA A 429 -25.44 -21.75 -13.97
N PHE A 430 -25.39 -22.13 -12.69
CA PHE A 430 -26.05 -21.37 -11.60
C PHE A 430 -25.22 -21.21 -10.31
N LEU A 431 -24.24 -22.08 -10.03
CA LEU A 431 -23.34 -21.95 -8.88
C LEU A 431 -22.62 -20.58 -8.84
N PRO A 432 -22.06 -20.03 -9.94
CA PRO A 432 -21.36 -18.74 -9.89
C PRO A 432 -22.23 -17.58 -9.38
N ILE A 433 -23.55 -17.64 -9.60
CA ILE A 433 -24.50 -16.63 -9.12
C ILE A 433 -24.81 -16.83 -7.65
N ALA A 434 -24.98 -18.09 -7.22
CA ALA A 434 -25.19 -18.43 -5.83
C ALA A 434 -23.99 -17.97 -4.98
N GLU A 435 -22.75 -18.26 -5.43
CA GLU A 435 -21.52 -17.90 -4.75
C GLU A 435 -21.31 -16.39 -4.62
N ARG A 436 -21.70 -15.59 -5.62
CA ARG A 436 -21.62 -14.12 -5.52
C ARG A 436 -22.68 -13.52 -4.59
N SER A 437 -23.65 -14.29 -4.13
CA SER A 437 -24.80 -13.81 -3.36
C SER A 437 -24.96 -14.49 -2.00
N ALA A 438 -25.97 -14.07 -1.23
CA ALA A 438 -26.32 -14.73 0.04
C ALA A 438 -27.00 -16.11 -0.14
N LEU A 439 -27.34 -16.50 -1.38
CA LEU A 439 -28.02 -17.77 -1.64
C LEU A 439 -27.12 -18.99 -1.44
N ILE A 440 -25.79 -18.82 -1.53
CA ILE A 440 -24.86 -19.95 -1.36
C ILE A 440 -25.07 -20.68 -0.04
N GLY A 441 -25.26 -19.96 1.07
CA GLY A 441 -25.50 -20.59 2.37
C GLY A 441 -26.81 -21.37 2.45
N ALA A 442 -27.88 -20.87 1.81
CA ALA A 442 -29.15 -21.58 1.75
C ALA A 442 -29.07 -22.83 0.86
N MET A 443 -28.36 -22.74 -0.26
CA MET A 443 -28.16 -23.84 -1.19
C MET A 443 -27.25 -24.92 -0.58
N THR A 444 -26.14 -24.56 0.05
CA THR A 444 -25.26 -25.52 0.75
C THR A 444 -26.02 -26.27 1.83
N ARG A 445 -26.87 -25.58 2.63
CA ARG A 445 -27.76 -26.23 3.60
C ARG A 445 -28.68 -27.25 2.96
N TRP A 446 -29.31 -26.89 1.85
CA TRP A 446 -30.23 -27.77 1.14
C TRP A 446 -29.50 -29.00 0.55
N VAL A 447 -28.37 -28.78 -0.14
CA VAL A 447 -27.59 -29.87 -0.76
C VAL A 447 -27.06 -30.84 0.29
N LEU A 448 -26.53 -30.31 1.41
CA LEU A 448 -26.02 -31.14 2.50
C LEU A 448 -27.15 -31.98 3.12
N ASP A 449 -28.30 -31.37 3.41
CA ASP A 449 -29.43 -32.08 4.01
C ASP A 449 -29.97 -33.18 3.08
N GLU A 450 -30.08 -32.91 1.78
CA GLU A 450 -30.54 -33.88 0.79
C GLU A 450 -29.54 -35.03 0.58
N ALA A 451 -28.24 -34.72 0.51
CA ALA A 451 -27.18 -35.71 0.41
C ALA A 451 -27.16 -36.67 1.62
N LEU A 452 -27.30 -36.12 2.83
CA LEU A 452 -27.36 -36.91 4.06
C LEU A 452 -28.68 -37.68 4.17
N ARG A 453 -29.82 -37.09 3.79
CA ARG A 453 -31.11 -37.80 3.72
C ARG A 453 -31.00 -39.02 2.80
N GLN A 454 -30.40 -38.86 1.62
CA GLN A 454 -30.23 -39.95 0.67
C GLN A 454 -29.24 -41.01 1.16
N CYS A 455 -28.13 -40.60 1.79
CA CYS A 455 -27.19 -41.53 2.41
C CYS A 455 -27.88 -42.37 3.51
N ALA A 456 -28.78 -41.78 4.30
CA ALA A 456 -29.59 -42.50 5.28
C ALA A 456 -30.56 -43.51 4.65
N VAL A 457 -31.15 -43.17 3.49
CA VAL A 457 -31.98 -44.11 2.72
C VAL A 457 -31.17 -45.32 2.26
N TRP A 458 -29.99 -45.11 1.67
CA TRP A 458 -29.11 -46.20 1.26
C TRP A 458 -28.67 -47.06 2.44
N ARG A 459 -28.33 -46.44 3.58
CA ARG A 459 -27.99 -47.18 4.80
C ARG A 459 -29.16 -48.03 5.30
N GLY A 460 -30.39 -47.52 5.24
CA GLY A 460 -31.60 -48.29 5.54
C GLY A 460 -31.83 -49.48 4.60
N GLN A 461 -31.29 -49.42 3.38
CA GLN A 461 -31.29 -50.51 2.40
C GLN A 461 -30.08 -51.46 2.56
N GLY A 462 -29.23 -51.27 3.57
CA GLY A 462 -28.02 -52.07 3.80
C GLY A 462 -26.81 -51.64 2.96
N LEU A 463 -26.90 -50.54 2.22
CA LEU A 463 -25.82 -49.98 1.40
C LEU A 463 -25.06 -48.93 2.20
N HIS A 464 -23.78 -49.21 2.51
CA HIS A 464 -22.90 -48.28 3.22
C HIS A 464 -22.04 -47.51 2.22
N VAL A 465 -22.56 -46.37 1.75
CA VAL A 465 -21.89 -45.54 0.73
C VAL A 465 -21.64 -44.14 1.31
N PRO A 466 -20.37 -43.78 1.62
CA PRO A 466 -19.99 -42.43 1.97
C PRO A 466 -20.35 -41.44 0.85
N VAL A 467 -20.74 -40.22 1.24
CA VAL A 467 -21.09 -39.15 0.31
C VAL A 467 -20.11 -37.97 0.46
N SER A 468 -19.55 -37.54 -0.66
CA SER A 468 -18.76 -36.31 -0.76
C SER A 468 -19.65 -35.15 -1.19
N VAL A 469 -19.51 -34.00 -0.52
CA VAL A 469 -20.29 -32.78 -0.80
C VAL A 469 -19.35 -31.60 -0.99
N ASN A 470 -19.48 -30.92 -2.13
CA ASN A 470 -18.76 -29.70 -2.44
C ASN A 470 -19.13 -28.53 -1.52
N LEU A 471 -18.12 -27.86 -0.98
CA LEU A 471 -18.26 -26.70 -0.10
C LEU A 471 -17.69 -25.44 -0.75
N SER A 472 -18.53 -24.41 -0.88
CA SER A 472 -18.10 -23.12 -1.44
C SER A 472 -17.17 -22.37 -0.48
N PRO A 473 -16.14 -21.66 -0.97
CA PRO A 473 -15.20 -20.89 -0.16
C PRO A 473 -15.85 -19.94 0.84
N ARG A 474 -17.02 -19.35 0.49
CA ARG A 474 -17.72 -18.39 1.36
C ARG A 474 -18.26 -19.02 2.64
N MET A 475 -18.50 -20.33 2.65
CA MET A 475 -18.95 -21.05 3.84
C MET A 475 -17.86 -21.14 4.91
N LEU A 476 -16.58 -21.08 4.51
CA LEU A 476 -15.45 -21.08 5.46
C LEU A 476 -15.30 -19.75 6.22
N VAL A 477 -16.01 -18.71 5.78
CA VAL A 477 -16.07 -17.40 6.44
C VAL A 477 -17.26 -17.31 7.41
N LEU A 478 -18.24 -18.21 7.32
CA LEU A 478 -19.40 -18.22 8.21
C LEU A 478 -19.11 -19.04 9.47
N ASP A 479 -19.40 -18.48 10.65
CA ASP A 479 -19.10 -19.11 11.94
C ASP A 479 -19.97 -20.33 12.28
N ASP A 480 -21.06 -20.57 11.56
CA ASP A 480 -22.10 -21.55 11.91
C ASP A 480 -21.98 -22.90 11.16
N LEU A 481 -20.99 -23.08 10.28
CA LEU A 481 -20.84 -24.28 9.45
C LEU A 481 -20.71 -25.59 10.25
N PRO A 482 -19.88 -25.70 11.31
CA PRO A 482 -19.70 -26.95 12.03
C PRO A 482 -20.96 -27.38 12.76
N ASP A 483 -21.73 -26.43 13.27
CA ASP A 483 -23.00 -26.69 13.95
C ASP A 483 -24.08 -27.10 12.96
N LEU A 484 -24.11 -26.46 11.79
CA LEU A 484 -24.96 -26.84 10.67
C LEU A 484 -24.71 -28.29 10.24
N VAL A 485 -23.45 -28.69 10.06
CA VAL A 485 -23.08 -30.06 9.67
C VAL A 485 -23.47 -31.06 10.77
N THR A 486 -23.18 -30.73 12.03
CA THR A 486 -23.55 -31.58 13.19
C THR A 486 -25.06 -31.77 13.28
N ALA A 487 -25.83 -30.70 13.13
CA ALA A 487 -27.28 -30.75 13.17
C ALA A 487 -27.87 -31.57 12.02
N ALA A 488 -27.30 -31.49 10.81
CA ALA A 488 -27.74 -32.25 9.66
C ALA A 488 -27.45 -33.76 9.83
N LEU A 489 -26.24 -34.13 10.28
CA LEU A 489 -25.89 -35.52 10.59
C LEU A 489 -26.79 -36.12 11.68
N ALA A 490 -27.04 -35.36 12.76
CA ALA A 490 -27.91 -35.78 13.85
C ALA A 490 -29.36 -35.99 13.38
N ARG A 491 -29.89 -35.10 12.53
CA ARG A 491 -31.25 -35.19 11.96
C ARG A 491 -31.47 -36.50 11.21
N HIS A 492 -30.49 -36.93 10.42
CA HIS A 492 -30.56 -38.15 9.61
C HIS A 492 -29.98 -39.40 10.30
N ARG A 493 -29.52 -39.26 11.56
CA ARG A 493 -28.92 -40.34 12.37
C ARG A 493 -27.75 -41.04 11.66
N LEU A 494 -26.91 -40.25 11.00
CA LEU A 494 -25.73 -40.72 10.29
C LEU A 494 -24.47 -40.52 11.13
N PRO A 495 -23.49 -41.44 11.04
CA PRO A 495 -22.21 -41.25 11.66
C PRO A 495 -21.37 -40.26 10.81
N PRO A 496 -20.52 -39.43 11.43
CA PRO A 496 -19.80 -38.37 10.73
C PRO A 496 -18.85 -38.85 9.62
N ASP A 497 -18.35 -40.08 9.70
CA ASP A 497 -17.39 -40.69 8.76
C ASP A 497 -17.97 -41.05 7.39
N LEU A 498 -19.30 -40.98 7.24
CA LEU A 498 -20.01 -41.12 5.97
C LEU A 498 -20.11 -39.81 5.18
N LEU A 499 -19.69 -38.67 5.75
CA LEU A 499 -19.65 -37.40 5.06
C LEU A 499 -18.20 -36.98 4.80
N THR A 500 -17.89 -36.71 3.53
CA THR A 500 -16.67 -36.02 3.13
C THR A 500 -17.04 -34.62 2.61
N LEU A 501 -16.38 -33.57 3.10
CA LEU A 501 -16.55 -32.22 2.56
C LEU A 501 -15.38 -31.89 1.63
N GLU A 502 -15.70 -31.48 0.40
CA GLU A 502 -14.71 -31.15 -0.62
C GLU A 502 -14.52 -29.62 -0.68
N ILE A 503 -13.28 -29.16 -0.59
CA ILE A 503 -12.93 -27.73 -0.56
C ILE A 503 -11.89 -27.45 -1.63
N THR A 504 -12.15 -26.48 -2.50
CA THR A 504 -11.21 -26.10 -3.56
C THR A 504 -9.95 -25.41 -3.01
N GLU A 505 -8.81 -25.59 -3.68
CA GLU A 505 -7.52 -25.01 -3.32
C GLU A 505 -7.59 -23.48 -3.13
N SER A 506 -8.24 -22.77 -4.07
CA SER A 506 -8.38 -21.31 -4.05
C SER A 506 -9.13 -20.80 -2.82
N ALA A 507 -10.01 -21.62 -2.22
CA ALA A 507 -10.77 -21.24 -1.03
C ALA A 507 -9.87 -20.94 0.17
N LEU A 508 -8.77 -21.68 0.27
CA LEU A 508 -7.94 -21.72 1.47
C LEU A 508 -6.89 -20.60 1.51
N VAL A 509 -6.60 -19.97 0.36
CA VAL A 509 -5.59 -18.90 0.22
C VAL A 509 -6.10 -17.56 0.77
N THR A 510 -7.41 -17.30 0.68
CA THR A 510 -7.97 -15.98 1.01
C THR A 510 -7.99 -15.68 2.51
N GLN A 511 -8.23 -16.67 3.38
CA GLN A 511 -8.24 -16.53 4.86
C GLN A 511 -7.75 -17.81 5.56
N PRO A 512 -6.45 -18.14 5.47
CA PRO A 512 -5.92 -19.44 5.86
C PRO A 512 -6.11 -19.76 7.36
N GLY A 513 -5.92 -18.77 8.25
CA GLY A 513 -6.06 -18.99 9.69
C GLY A 513 -7.48 -19.35 10.14
N ARG A 514 -8.49 -18.70 9.56
CA ARG A 514 -9.90 -18.96 9.87
C ARG A 514 -10.37 -20.28 9.26
N ALA A 515 -10.01 -20.53 8.00
CA ALA A 515 -10.29 -21.81 7.35
C ALA A 515 -9.67 -22.98 8.12
N ALA A 516 -8.43 -22.83 8.63
CA ALA A 516 -7.77 -23.83 9.44
C ALA A 516 -8.53 -24.16 10.74
N ALA A 517 -8.99 -23.15 11.48
CA ALA A 517 -9.77 -23.35 12.70
C ALA A 517 -11.09 -24.08 12.41
N MET A 518 -11.81 -23.64 11.38
CA MET A 518 -13.07 -24.22 10.93
C MET A 518 -12.93 -25.69 10.52
N LEU A 519 -11.93 -26.00 9.69
CA LEU A 519 -11.66 -27.37 9.22
C LEU A 519 -11.24 -28.29 10.37
N ARG A 520 -10.43 -27.80 11.32
CA ARG A 520 -10.08 -28.59 12.53
C ARG A 520 -11.30 -28.90 13.38
N GLU A 521 -12.25 -27.96 13.51
CA GLU A 521 -13.48 -28.21 14.24
C GLU A 521 -14.35 -29.27 13.54
N LEU A 522 -14.56 -29.16 12.23
CA LEU A 522 -15.27 -30.16 11.44
C LEU A 522 -14.64 -31.55 11.55
N ARG A 523 -13.30 -31.62 11.48
CA ARG A 523 -12.55 -32.87 11.64
C ARG A 523 -12.67 -33.43 13.06
N SER A 524 -12.66 -32.58 14.10
CA SER A 524 -12.87 -33.01 15.48
C SER A 524 -14.25 -33.63 15.71
N LYS A 525 -15.24 -33.23 14.90
CA LYS A 525 -16.60 -33.79 14.85
C LYS A 525 -16.67 -35.10 14.04
N GLY A 526 -15.55 -35.55 13.46
CA GLY A 526 -15.42 -36.84 12.75
C GLY A 526 -15.76 -36.80 11.26
N VAL A 527 -15.99 -35.61 10.69
CA VAL A 527 -16.28 -35.41 9.27
C VAL A 527 -14.97 -35.48 8.49
N LYS A 528 -14.97 -36.17 7.34
CA LYS A 528 -13.80 -36.26 6.47
C LYS A 528 -13.66 -35.01 5.60
N LEU A 529 -12.42 -34.66 5.26
CA LEU A 529 -12.12 -33.47 4.46
C LEU A 529 -11.30 -33.84 3.23
N SER A 530 -11.70 -33.32 2.07
CA SER A 530 -10.99 -33.49 0.80
C SER A 530 -10.58 -32.14 0.22
N LEU A 531 -9.34 -32.07 -0.27
CA LEU A 531 -8.86 -30.92 -1.04
C LEU A 531 -9.15 -31.14 -2.53
N ASP A 532 -9.82 -30.19 -3.17
CA ASP A 532 -10.28 -30.27 -4.55
C ASP A 532 -9.52 -29.32 -5.49
N ASP A 533 -9.55 -29.60 -6.81
CA ASP A 533 -8.85 -28.89 -7.88
C ASP A 533 -7.31 -28.76 -7.71
N PHE A 534 -6.67 -29.75 -7.08
CA PHE A 534 -5.25 -29.65 -6.71
C PHE A 534 -4.33 -29.59 -7.94
N GLY A 535 -3.49 -28.55 -7.99
CA GLY A 535 -2.47 -28.35 -9.04
C GLY A 535 -2.81 -27.25 -10.04
N THR A 536 -4.00 -26.63 -9.96
CA THR A 536 -4.45 -25.55 -10.86
C THR A 536 -4.02 -24.14 -10.41
N GLY A 537 -3.36 -23.99 -9.25
CA GLY A 537 -3.09 -22.68 -8.63
C GLY A 537 -1.89 -22.57 -7.66
N TYR A 538 -2.00 -21.64 -6.70
CA TYR A 538 -0.98 -21.26 -5.71
C TYR A 538 -0.85 -22.30 -4.58
N SER A 539 -0.35 -23.50 -4.89
CA SER A 539 -0.21 -24.53 -3.88
C SER A 539 0.91 -24.19 -2.90
N SER A 540 0.58 -23.78 -1.68
CA SER A 540 1.54 -23.81 -0.57
C SER A 540 1.50 -25.20 0.05
N MET A 541 2.55 -26.00 -0.15
CA MET A 541 2.70 -27.31 0.51
C MET A 541 2.55 -27.22 2.04
N GLU A 542 2.77 -26.04 2.62
CA GLU A 542 2.51 -25.71 4.02
C GLU A 542 1.03 -25.90 4.40
N MET A 543 0.09 -25.59 3.49
CA MET A 543 -1.35 -25.72 3.73
C MET A 543 -1.78 -27.19 3.76
N LEU A 544 -1.29 -28.00 2.82
CA LEU A 544 -1.52 -29.46 2.81
C LEU A 544 -0.98 -30.14 4.08
N LYS A 545 0.11 -29.63 4.64
CA LYS A 545 0.70 -30.13 5.89
C LYS A 545 -0.05 -29.64 7.14
N ALA A 546 -0.47 -28.37 7.17
CA ALA A 546 -1.03 -27.72 8.35
C ALA A 546 -2.55 -27.93 8.53
N LEU A 547 -3.24 -28.32 7.45
CA LEU A 547 -4.69 -28.51 7.42
C LEU A 547 -5.06 -30.00 7.49
N PRO A 548 -6.16 -30.34 8.17
CA PRO A 548 -6.50 -31.73 8.49
C PRO A 548 -7.24 -32.44 7.35
N PHE A 549 -6.67 -32.49 6.15
CA PHE A 549 -7.26 -33.22 5.02
C PHE A 549 -7.05 -34.73 5.17
N ASP A 550 -8.01 -35.51 4.65
CA ASP A 550 -7.96 -36.98 4.55
C ASP A 550 -7.67 -37.43 3.11
N GLU A 551 -8.07 -36.59 2.13
CA GLU A 551 -8.04 -36.89 0.70
C GLU A 551 -7.59 -35.65 -0.10
N VAL A 552 -6.93 -35.87 -1.24
CA VAL A 552 -6.61 -34.84 -2.24
C VAL A 552 -7.06 -35.32 -3.62
N LYS A 553 -7.79 -34.46 -4.35
CA LYS A 553 -8.29 -34.75 -5.70
C LYS A 553 -7.42 -34.06 -6.73
N ILE A 554 -6.87 -34.83 -7.68
CA ILE A 554 -6.08 -34.33 -8.81
C ILE A 554 -7.06 -33.74 -9.82
N ASP A 555 -6.82 -32.49 -10.22
CA ASP A 555 -7.65 -31.82 -11.21
C ASP A 555 -7.76 -32.60 -12.54
N ARG A 556 -8.95 -32.55 -13.13
CA ARG A 556 -9.28 -33.25 -14.38
C ARG A 556 -8.35 -32.86 -15.53
N GLY A 557 -7.86 -31.63 -15.60
CA GLY A 557 -6.97 -31.16 -16.67
C GLY A 557 -5.71 -32.02 -16.80
N PHE A 558 -5.09 -32.37 -15.67
CA PHE A 558 -3.90 -33.22 -15.67
C PHE A 558 -4.21 -34.68 -15.99
N VAL A 559 -5.36 -35.19 -15.54
CA VAL A 559 -5.73 -36.60 -15.71
C VAL A 559 -6.19 -36.91 -17.14
N VAL A 560 -6.87 -35.97 -17.81
CA VAL A 560 -7.32 -36.14 -19.20
C VAL A 560 -6.11 -36.26 -20.15
N ASP A 561 -5.11 -35.40 -19.98
CA ASP A 561 -3.95 -35.31 -20.88
C ASP A 561 -2.75 -36.17 -20.45
N VAL A 562 -2.87 -36.91 -19.34
CA VAL A 562 -1.81 -37.76 -18.75
C VAL A 562 -1.17 -38.76 -19.74
N ARG A 563 -1.89 -39.15 -20.79
CA ARG A 563 -1.37 -40.01 -21.86
C ARG A 563 -0.52 -39.30 -22.90
N GLY A 564 -0.92 -38.08 -23.26
CA GLY A 564 -0.36 -37.33 -24.38
C GLY A 564 0.77 -36.41 -23.96
N SER A 565 0.85 -36.12 -22.66
CA SER A 565 1.74 -35.12 -22.10
C SER A 565 2.65 -35.74 -21.03
N LEU A 566 3.95 -35.75 -21.32
CA LEU A 566 4.96 -36.14 -20.34
C LEU A 566 4.95 -35.22 -19.11
N GLN A 567 4.53 -33.96 -19.30
CA GLN A 567 4.42 -32.99 -18.22
C GLN A 567 3.26 -33.34 -17.28
N ASP A 568 2.07 -33.64 -17.82
CA ASP A 568 0.90 -33.99 -17.01
C ASP A 568 1.08 -35.34 -16.31
N ALA A 569 1.70 -36.32 -16.98
CA ALA A 569 2.13 -37.57 -16.35
C ALA A 569 3.10 -37.36 -15.18
N ALA A 570 4.05 -36.43 -15.32
CA ALA A 570 4.99 -36.10 -14.25
C ALA A 570 4.28 -35.39 -13.08
N ILE A 571 3.32 -34.51 -13.36
CA ILE A 571 2.52 -33.83 -12.34
C ILE A 571 1.69 -34.86 -11.58
N VAL A 572 0.90 -35.69 -12.27
CA VAL A 572 0.08 -36.75 -11.66
C VAL A 572 0.92 -37.65 -10.75
N ARG A 573 2.09 -38.12 -11.21
CA ARG A 573 2.98 -38.96 -10.40
C ARG A 573 3.52 -38.21 -9.17
N SER A 574 3.84 -36.93 -9.32
CA SER A 574 4.33 -36.11 -8.21
C SER A 574 3.25 -35.87 -7.15
N VAL A 575 1.99 -35.66 -7.57
CA VAL A 575 0.86 -35.51 -6.65
C VAL A 575 0.56 -36.82 -5.92
N LEU A 576 0.61 -37.95 -6.62
CA LEU A 576 0.47 -39.28 -6.02
C LEU A 576 1.51 -39.53 -4.92
N ASP A 577 2.80 -39.34 -5.27
CA ASP A 577 3.90 -39.51 -4.32
C ASP A 577 3.78 -38.55 -3.12
N LEU A 578 3.33 -37.31 -3.36
CA LEU A 578 3.13 -36.32 -2.30
C LEU A 578 2.00 -36.74 -1.35
N GLY A 579 0.82 -37.06 -1.89
CA GLY A 579 -0.35 -37.44 -1.11
C GLY A 579 -0.05 -38.63 -0.21
N HIS A 580 0.54 -39.69 -0.78
CA HIS A 580 0.90 -40.89 -0.03
C HIS A 580 1.91 -40.62 1.09
N ARG A 581 2.91 -39.76 0.85
CA ARG A 581 3.90 -39.38 1.87
C ARG A 581 3.31 -38.52 2.99
N LEU A 582 2.25 -37.78 2.71
CA LEU A 582 1.49 -37.02 3.70
C LEU A 582 0.41 -37.86 4.41
N GLY A 583 0.26 -39.13 4.04
CA GLY A 583 -0.78 -40.02 4.57
C GLY A 583 -2.19 -39.71 4.05
N LEU A 584 -2.29 -38.97 2.94
CA LEU A 584 -3.54 -38.63 2.26
C LEU A 584 -3.87 -39.69 1.22
N ARG A 585 -5.17 -39.96 1.02
CA ARG A 585 -5.64 -40.69 -0.15
C ARG A 585 -5.68 -39.76 -1.36
N VAL A 586 -5.31 -40.28 -2.53
CA VAL A 586 -5.32 -39.50 -3.76
C VAL A 586 -6.46 -39.95 -4.68
N VAL A 587 -7.28 -39.00 -5.10
CA VAL A 587 -8.40 -39.21 -6.00
C VAL A 587 -8.03 -38.65 -7.38
N GLY A 588 -8.07 -39.48 -8.42
CA GLY A 588 -7.89 -39.05 -9.81
C GLY A 588 -9.24 -38.71 -10.43
N GLU A 589 -9.50 -37.44 -10.72
CA GLU A 589 -10.73 -37.00 -11.37
C GLU A 589 -10.63 -36.99 -12.88
N GLY A 590 -11.77 -37.02 -13.58
CA GLY A 590 -11.77 -36.86 -15.04
C GLY A 590 -11.28 -38.08 -15.80
N VAL A 591 -11.40 -39.28 -15.23
CA VAL A 591 -11.08 -40.52 -15.93
C VAL A 591 -12.16 -40.82 -16.99
N GLU A 592 -11.93 -40.40 -18.22
CA GLU A 592 -12.93 -40.47 -19.31
C GLU A 592 -12.97 -41.81 -20.05
N ASP A 593 -11.84 -42.54 -20.10
CA ASP A 593 -11.72 -43.79 -20.85
C ASP A 593 -11.04 -44.92 -20.07
N GLU A 594 -11.28 -46.15 -20.52
CA GLU A 594 -10.79 -47.38 -19.89
C GLU A 594 -9.26 -47.48 -19.85
N ARG A 595 -8.59 -46.91 -20.84
CA ARG A 595 -7.12 -46.90 -20.83
C ARG A 595 -6.64 -45.92 -19.74
N THR A 596 -7.39 -44.85 -19.43
CA THR A 596 -6.95 -43.79 -18.50
C THR A 596 -7.13 -44.30 -17.09
N LEU A 597 -8.22 -45.04 -16.89
CA LEU A 597 -8.45 -45.86 -15.73
C LEU A 597 -7.27 -46.81 -15.47
N ARG A 598 -6.82 -47.57 -16.50
CA ARG A 598 -5.67 -48.47 -16.38
C ARG A 598 -4.37 -47.73 -16.03
N LEU A 599 -4.04 -46.66 -16.76
CA LEU A 599 -2.81 -45.91 -16.51
C LEU A 599 -2.79 -45.29 -15.10
N MET A 600 -3.88 -44.65 -14.68
CA MET A 600 -3.98 -44.09 -13.32
C MET A 600 -3.92 -45.17 -12.24
N THR A 601 -4.46 -46.36 -12.51
CA THR A 601 -4.33 -47.52 -11.63
C THR A 601 -2.88 -48.01 -11.54
N GLU A 602 -2.18 -48.12 -12.67
CA GLU A 602 -0.76 -48.52 -12.73
C GLU A 602 0.16 -47.52 -12.05
N LEU A 603 -0.17 -46.23 -12.11
CA LEU A 603 0.56 -45.17 -11.41
C LEU A 603 0.34 -45.19 -9.89
N GLY A 604 -0.61 -45.99 -9.39
CA GLY A 604 -0.87 -46.16 -7.96
C GLY A 604 -1.93 -45.21 -7.38
N CYS A 605 -2.84 -44.69 -8.21
CA CYS A 605 -3.94 -43.86 -7.71
C CYS A 605 -4.92 -44.68 -6.84
N ASP A 606 -5.30 -44.15 -5.66
CA ASP A 606 -6.12 -44.87 -4.69
C ASP A 606 -7.58 -44.96 -5.12
N ILE A 607 -8.13 -43.84 -5.58
CA ILE A 607 -9.53 -43.68 -5.94
C ILE A 607 -9.61 -43.00 -7.29
N LEU A 608 -10.50 -43.50 -8.15
CA LEU A 608 -10.71 -42.99 -9.50
C LEU A 608 -12.14 -42.50 -9.63
N GLN A 609 -12.33 -41.40 -10.35
CA GLN A 609 -13.62 -40.81 -10.64
C GLN A 609 -13.68 -40.31 -12.08
N GLY A 610 -14.76 -40.62 -12.79
CA GLY A 610 -14.97 -40.13 -14.14
C GLY A 610 -15.98 -40.94 -14.96
N ASP A 611 -16.16 -40.52 -16.21
CA ASP A 611 -17.12 -41.10 -17.15
C ASP A 611 -16.83 -42.58 -17.48
N ALA A 612 -15.56 -43.02 -17.40
CA ALA A 612 -15.18 -44.43 -17.56
C ALA A 612 -15.81 -45.35 -16.51
N ILE A 613 -16.07 -44.82 -15.30
CA ILE A 613 -16.70 -45.57 -14.21
C ILE A 613 -18.22 -45.46 -14.36
N SER A 614 -18.72 -44.22 -14.29
CA SER A 614 -20.11 -43.86 -14.57
C SER A 614 -20.25 -42.35 -14.61
N ARG A 615 -21.10 -41.87 -15.50
CA ARG A 615 -21.65 -40.51 -15.41
C ARG A 615 -22.44 -40.32 -14.10
N PRO A 616 -22.65 -39.07 -13.63
CA PRO A 616 -23.55 -38.79 -12.51
C PRO A 616 -24.96 -39.34 -12.76
N ARG A 617 -25.53 -40.04 -11.77
CA ARG A 617 -26.85 -40.69 -11.87
C ARG A 617 -27.83 -40.14 -10.85
N SER A 618 -29.12 -40.32 -11.10
CA SER A 618 -30.15 -40.12 -10.07
C SER A 618 -30.00 -41.14 -8.93
N PRO A 619 -30.56 -40.87 -7.74
CA PRO A 619 -30.53 -41.81 -6.61
C PRO A 619 -30.95 -43.24 -6.98
N ASP A 620 -32.05 -43.39 -7.72
CA ASP A 620 -32.58 -44.70 -8.12
C ASP A 620 -31.67 -45.42 -9.12
N GLY A 621 -31.10 -44.67 -10.07
CA GLY A 621 -30.19 -45.20 -11.08
C GLY A 621 -28.85 -45.64 -10.51
N LEU A 622 -28.42 -45.05 -9.38
CA LEU A 622 -27.22 -45.44 -8.66
C LEU A 622 -27.42 -46.70 -7.81
N ALA A 623 -28.57 -46.84 -7.15
CA ALA A 623 -28.88 -48.03 -6.35
C ALA A 623 -28.81 -49.33 -7.18
N GLY A 624 -29.28 -49.28 -8.43
CA GLY A 624 -29.14 -50.40 -9.38
C GLY A 624 -27.69 -50.73 -9.70
N LEU A 625 -26.84 -49.71 -9.95
CA LEU A 625 -25.41 -49.91 -10.23
C LEU A 625 -24.66 -50.48 -9.02
N LEU A 626 -24.97 -50.00 -7.82
CA LEU A 626 -24.40 -50.51 -6.57
C LEU A 626 -24.78 -51.98 -6.33
N ALA A 627 -26.02 -52.36 -6.63
CA ALA A 627 -26.49 -53.75 -6.53
C ALA A 627 -25.84 -54.66 -7.59
N GLU A 628 -25.74 -54.22 -8.84
CA GLU A 628 -25.11 -54.98 -9.93
C GLU A 628 -23.61 -55.24 -9.70
N ARG A 629 -22.88 -54.25 -9.17
CA ARG A 629 -21.45 -54.41 -8.86
C ARG A 629 -21.19 -55.18 -7.57
N ALA A 630 -22.09 -55.12 -6.59
CA ALA A 630 -22.03 -56.02 -5.44
C ALA A 630 -22.21 -57.49 -5.87
N ALA A 631 -23.06 -57.77 -6.86
CA ALA A 631 -23.31 -59.13 -7.38
C ALA A 631 -22.18 -59.67 -8.29
N LYS A 632 -21.43 -58.82 -9.00
CA LYS A 632 -20.28 -59.27 -9.83
C LYS A 632 -19.05 -59.66 -9.02
N VAL A 633 -18.86 -59.13 -7.82
CA VAL A 633 -17.74 -59.49 -6.93
C VAL A 633 -17.89 -60.89 -6.33
N SER A 634 -19.11 -61.45 -6.33
CA SER A 634 -19.37 -62.81 -5.83
C SER A 634 -19.18 -63.94 -6.87
N ASP A 635 -18.90 -63.64 -8.14
CA ASP A 635 -18.95 -64.63 -9.25
C ASP A 635 -17.59 -64.89 -9.95
N GLU A 636 -16.48 -64.31 -9.51
CA GLU A 636 -15.13 -64.68 -10.00
C GLU A 636 -14.40 -65.61 -9.02
N PRO A 637 -14.07 -66.86 -9.41
CA PRO A 637 -13.15 -67.70 -8.67
C PRO A 637 -11.71 -67.34 -9.07
N THR A 638 -11.01 -66.59 -8.22
CA THR A 638 -9.58 -66.32 -8.44
C THR A 638 -8.77 -66.99 -7.35
N ASP A 639 -8.32 -68.19 -7.71
CA ASP A 639 -7.21 -68.94 -7.14
C ASP A 639 -5.96 -68.07 -7.10
N VAL A 640 -5.64 -67.55 -5.92
CA VAL A 640 -4.29 -67.13 -5.53
C VAL A 640 -4.05 -67.64 -4.10
N GLY A 641 -4.01 -68.96 -3.97
CA GLY A 641 -3.32 -69.60 -2.84
C GLY A 641 -1.81 -69.44 -2.99
N GLU A 642 -1.15 -69.18 -1.85
CA GLU A 642 0.31 -69.14 -1.65
C GLU A 642 1.06 -67.94 -2.23
N VAL A 643 1.10 -66.83 -1.49
CA VAL A 643 2.27 -66.30 -0.77
C VAL A 643 1.76 -65.14 0.11
N LEU A 644 2.12 -65.17 1.40
CA LEU A 644 1.82 -64.25 2.52
C LEU A 644 1.01 -64.89 3.67
N SER A 645 1.46 -66.07 4.11
CA SER A 645 1.41 -66.43 5.52
C SER A 645 2.62 -65.82 6.23
N ASP A 646 2.42 -64.77 7.04
CA ASP A 646 2.97 -64.67 8.40
C ASP A 646 2.70 -63.29 9.05
N GLY A 647 1.87 -63.30 10.10
CA GLY A 647 1.62 -62.20 11.05
C GLY A 647 0.86 -61.01 10.44
N TRP A 648 -0.28 -60.55 10.94
CA TRP A 648 -0.47 -60.01 12.28
C TRP A 648 -1.95 -60.08 12.66
N VAL A 649 -2.27 -60.99 13.59
CA VAL A 649 -3.51 -60.94 14.37
C VAL A 649 -3.17 -60.41 15.76
N SER A 650 -3.82 -59.30 16.11
CA SER A 650 -4.29 -58.91 17.44
C SER A 650 -3.35 -59.02 18.64
N ARG A 651 -2.80 -57.88 19.08
CA ARG A 651 -2.64 -57.53 20.51
C ARG A 651 -2.55 -56.02 20.68
N ALA A 652 -3.65 -55.39 21.09
CA ALA A 652 -3.64 -54.21 21.96
C ALA A 652 -5.06 -53.97 22.48
N GLY A 653 -5.38 -54.59 23.62
CA GLY A 653 -6.43 -54.08 24.49
C GLY A 653 -5.94 -52.76 25.09
N VAL A 654 -6.68 -51.69 24.85
CA VAL A 654 -6.53 -50.43 25.58
C VAL A 654 -7.33 -50.58 26.90
N PRO A 655 -6.74 -50.33 28.09
CA PRO A 655 -7.51 -50.36 29.32
C PRO A 655 -8.49 -49.19 29.35
N ARG A 656 -9.77 -49.48 29.61
CA ARG A 656 -10.76 -48.48 30.03
C ARG A 656 -10.34 -47.89 31.39
N GLY A 657 -10.25 -46.57 31.48
CA GLY A 657 -10.15 -45.78 32.71
C GLY A 657 -11.31 -44.78 32.79
N PRO A 658 -11.71 -44.34 33.99
CA PRO A 658 -13.13 -44.18 34.34
C PRO A 658 -13.75 -42.82 34.03
N ASP A 659 -15.07 -42.86 33.83
CA ASP A 659 -16.03 -41.74 33.91
C ASP A 659 -15.67 -40.70 34.98
N ARG A 660 -15.56 -39.43 34.56
CA ARG A 660 -15.90 -38.21 35.32
C ARG A 660 -16.29 -37.16 34.27
N GLY A 661 -17.49 -36.58 34.27
CA GLY A 661 -18.08 -35.82 35.37
C GLY A 661 -17.86 -34.34 35.07
N GLU A 662 -18.96 -33.61 34.90
CA GLU A 662 -19.06 -32.20 34.51
C GLU A 662 -18.25 -31.20 35.39
N HIS A 663 -18.02 -30.01 34.81
CA HIS A 663 -17.67 -28.69 35.40
C HIS A 663 -16.17 -28.29 35.53
N PRO A 664 -15.84 -26.98 35.67
CA PRO A 664 -16.20 -25.78 34.88
C PRO A 664 -14.92 -24.97 34.51
N ALA A 665 -15.07 -23.80 33.86
CA ALA A 665 -13.99 -22.92 33.38
C ALA A 665 -12.95 -22.51 34.47
N PRO A 666 -11.68 -22.25 34.10
CA PRO A 666 -10.61 -22.03 35.08
C PRO A 666 -10.58 -20.59 35.60
N SER A 667 -10.63 -20.45 36.92
CA SER A 667 -10.23 -19.23 37.64
C SER A 667 -8.73 -19.25 37.94
N THR A 668 -8.14 -18.07 37.86
CA THR A 668 -6.79 -17.69 38.25
C THR A 668 -6.45 -18.01 39.71
N ASP A 669 -5.14 -18.18 39.98
CA ASP A 669 -4.46 -18.40 41.26
C ASP A 669 -4.30 -19.85 41.76
N ARG A 670 -3.11 -20.42 41.55
CA ARG A 670 -2.18 -20.78 42.65
C ARG A 670 -0.87 -21.40 42.17
N ALA A 671 0.16 -21.11 42.96
CA ALA A 671 1.57 -21.41 42.77
C ALA A 671 1.93 -22.91 42.76
N GLU A 672 3.11 -23.16 42.19
CA GLU A 672 3.85 -24.40 41.99
C GLU A 672 3.75 -25.47 43.10
N GLN A 673 3.55 -26.72 42.67
CA GLN A 673 4.26 -27.90 43.17
C GLN A 673 4.48 -28.89 42.00
N PRO A 674 5.72 -29.37 41.74
CA PRO A 674 5.97 -30.30 40.65
C PRO A 674 5.52 -31.72 41.04
N ALA A 675 4.89 -32.42 40.09
CA ALA A 675 4.47 -33.81 40.26
C ALA A 675 5.70 -34.74 40.46
N PRO A 676 5.61 -35.78 41.32
CA PRO A 676 6.72 -36.69 41.55
C PRO A 676 6.89 -37.63 40.34
N GLY A 677 7.95 -37.41 39.55
CA GLY A 677 8.31 -38.29 38.44
C GLY A 677 9.18 -37.66 37.35
N THR A 678 9.20 -36.33 37.24
CA THR A 678 10.06 -35.63 36.27
C THR A 678 11.39 -35.30 36.92
N MET A 679 12.45 -35.97 36.48
CA MET A 679 13.81 -35.62 36.89
C MET A 679 14.19 -34.30 36.20
N ASN A 680 13.87 -33.17 36.83
CA ASN A 680 14.37 -31.85 36.42
C ASN A 680 15.87 -31.78 36.72
N VAL A 681 16.69 -32.20 35.77
CA VAL A 681 18.14 -32.00 35.83
C VAL A 681 18.45 -30.61 35.27
N THR A 682 18.62 -29.63 36.15
CA THR A 682 19.12 -28.30 35.77
C THR A 682 20.65 -28.42 35.59
N PHE A 683 21.14 -28.28 34.37
CA PHE A 683 22.58 -28.33 34.07
C PHE A 683 23.25 -27.00 34.44
N THR A 684 24.28 -27.03 35.30
CA THR A 684 25.12 -25.85 35.52
C THR A 684 26.16 -25.72 34.39
N ALA A 685 26.66 -24.50 34.11
CA ALA A 685 27.70 -24.27 33.10
C ALA A 685 28.98 -25.09 33.37
N GLU A 686 29.30 -25.33 34.65
CA GLU A 686 30.44 -26.13 35.11
C GLU A 686 30.24 -27.64 34.89
N GLN A 687 29.00 -28.11 34.97
CA GLN A 687 28.62 -29.46 34.56
C GLN A 687 28.67 -29.57 33.03
N ALA A 688 28.16 -28.57 32.30
CA ALA A 688 28.16 -28.55 30.83
C ALA A 688 29.59 -28.60 30.24
N SER A 689 30.57 -27.92 30.86
CA SER A 689 31.99 -28.02 30.47
C SER A 689 32.63 -29.40 30.70
N ARG A 690 32.00 -30.28 31.49
CA ARG A 690 32.44 -31.67 31.68
C ARG A 690 32.02 -32.61 30.54
N PHE A 691 31.15 -32.17 29.62
CA PHE A 691 30.54 -33.02 28.58
C PHE A 691 31.19 -32.95 27.19
N GLY A 692 32.20 -32.11 26.95
CA GLY A 692 32.90 -32.05 25.66
C GLY A 692 33.70 -30.76 25.43
N ILE A 693 34.53 -30.76 24.39
CA ILE A 693 35.37 -29.62 23.97
C ILE A 693 34.45 -28.53 23.36
N PRO A 694 34.52 -27.25 23.79
CA PRO A 694 33.74 -26.18 23.18
C PRO A 694 34.02 -26.07 21.68
N ALA A 695 32.99 -25.84 20.87
CA ALA A 695 33.16 -25.65 19.43
C ALA A 695 34.09 -24.43 19.15
N PRO A 696 35.16 -24.59 18.35
CA PRO A 696 36.01 -23.46 17.97
C PRO A 696 35.27 -22.57 16.98
N LEU A 697 34.88 -21.36 17.41
CA LEU A 697 34.17 -20.40 16.55
C LEU A 697 35.14 -19.48 15.81
N THR A 698 34.71 -19.04 14.63
CA THR A 698 35.56 -18.35 13.63
C THR A 698 35.82 -16.87 13.97
N HIS A 699 36.79 -16.25 13.29
CA HIS A 699 37.13 -14.82 13.43
C HIS A 699 35.98 -13.83 13.11
N ARG A 700 34.85 -14.28 12.54
CA ARG A 700 33.68 -13.44 12.16
C ARG A 700 32.48 -13.60 13.11
N GLU A 701 32.69 -14.09 14.32
CA GLU A 701 31.63 -14.35 15.29
C GLU A 701 30.71 -13.15 15.56
N ALA A 702 31.26 -11.93 15.61
CA ALA A 702 30.46 -10.72 15.81
C ALA A 702 29.39 -10.49 14.71
N ALA A 703 29.72 -10.79 13.45
CA ALA A 703 28.78 -10.65 12.34
C ALA A 703 27.70 -11.75 12.36
N ARG A 704 28.07 -12.98 12.73
CA ARG A 704 27.14 -14.09 12.92
C ARG A 704 26.16 -13.82 14.07
N ILE A 705 26.64 -13.34 15.21
CA ILE A 705 25.79 -12.96 16.35
C ILE A 705 24.84 -11.82 15.96
N ALA A 706 25.30 -10.85 15.18
CA ALA A 706 24.41 -9.83 14.63
C ALA A 706 23.34 -10.44 13.70
N ALA A 707 23.69 -11.44 12.88
CA ALA A 707 22.73 -12.16 12.07
C ALA A 707 21.70 -12.95 12.90
N VAL A 708 22.11 -13.62 13.99
CA VAL A 708 21.20 -14.30 14.94
C VAL A 708 20.17 -13.31 15.51
N ARG A 709 20.62 -12.13 15.93
CA ARG A 709 19.74 -11.08 16.50
C ARG A 709 18.67 -10.58 15.53
N ARG A 710 18.91 -10.61 14.22
CA ARG A 710 17.91 -10.19 13.21
C ARG A 710 16.68 -11.10 13.17
N TYR A 711 16.79 -12.33 13.66
CA TYR A 711 15.68 -13.27 13.69
C TYR A 711 15.07 -13.45 15.08
N ASP A 712 15.56 -12.75 16.10
CA ASP A 712 15.09 -12.83 17.49
C ASP A 712 13.57 -12.60 17.60
N ILE A 713 12.99 -11.72 16.77
CA ILE A 713 11.54 -11.48 16.69
C ILE A 713 10.74 -12.70 16.19
N VAL A 714 11.32 -13.50 15.29
CA VAL A 714 10.71 -14.71 14.73
C VAL A 714 10.67 -15.82 15.78
N PHE A 715 11.69 -15.86 16.66
CA PHE A 715 11.90 -16.98 17.58
C PHE A 715 11.45 -16.73 19.02
N ARG A 716 11.39 -15.48 19.50
CA ARG A 716 10.83 -15.16 20.82
C ARG A 716 9.31 -15.34 20.89
N GLN A 717 8.64 -15.32 19.74
CA GLN A 717 7.22 -15.65 19.64
C GLN A 717 7.07 -17.18 19.64
N ARG A 718 6.71 -17.76 20.79
CA ARG A 718 6.55 -19.23 21.02
C ARG A 718 5.51 -19.93 20.11
N ALA A 719 4.88 -19.23 19.16
CA ALA A 719 3.78 -19.73 18.34
C ALA A 719 4.21 -20.17 16.93
N TYR A 720 5.51 -20.23 16.62
CA TYR A 720 6.00 -20.57 15.27
C TYR A 720 6.33 -22.08 15.15
N PRO A 721 5.80 -22.81 14.15
CA PRO A 721 5.79 -24.28 14.14
C PRO A 721 7.11 -24.89 13.61
N LEU A 722 8.25 -24.54 14.20
CA LEU A 722 9.53 -25.17 13.86
C LEU A 722 9.65 -26.61 14.37
N ASP A 723 8.74 -27.02 15.25
CA ASP A 723 8.53 -28.42 15.61
C ASP A 723 8.19 -29.27 14.38
N ASP A 724 7.44 -28.72 13.42
CA ASP A 724 7.09 -29.39 12.17
C ASP A 724 8.31 -29.55 11.24
N VAL A 725 9.28 -28.64 11.32
CA VAL A 725 10.56 -28.74 10.61
C VAL A 725 11.42 -29.84 11.24
N ALA A 726 11.48 -29.88 12.57
CA ALA A 726 12.15 -30.95 13.30
C ALA A 726 11.53 -32.33 13.01
N ALA A 727 10.19 -32.41 12.98
CA ALA A 727 9.43 -33.63 12.64
C ALA A 727 9.69 -34.09 11.20
N LEU A 728 9.72 -33.16 10.25
CA LEU A 728 10.02 -33.46 8.85
C LEU A 728 11.46 -33.96 8.67
N ALA A 729 12.43 -33.34 9.35
CA ALA A 729 13.83 -33.78 9.31
C ALA A 729 13.99 -35.22 9.85
N THR A 730 13.27 -35.57 10.92
CA THR A 730 13.24 -36.96 11.42
C THR A 730 12.54 -37.92 10.47
N ALA A 731 11.41 -37.52 9.87
CA ALA A 731 10.67 -38.38 8.94
C ALA A 731 11.49 -38.69 7.67
N MET A 732 12.17 -37.69 7.10
CA MET A 732 12.98 -37.88 5.89
C MET A 732 14.24 -38.72 6.14
N THR A 733 14.76 -38.75 7.38
CA THR A 733 15.97 -39.49 7.74
C THR A 733 15.71 -40.79 8.50
N GLY A 734 14.47 -41.03 8.90
CA GLY A 734 14.07 -42.18 9.74
C GLY A 734 14.73 -42.17 11.12
N CYS A 735 15.07 -41.00 11.66
CA CYS A 735 15.70 -40.86 12.99
C CYS A 735 14.67 -40.60 14.08
N ASP A 736 14.95 -41.07 15.30
CA ASP A 736 14.03 -40.97 16.45
C ASP A 736 13.80 -39.54 16.97
N VAL A 737 14.80 -38.65 16.84
CA VAL A 737 14.79 -37.33 17.49
C VAL A 737 15.32 -36.26 16.54
N GLY A 738 14.62 -35.12 16.50
CA GLY A 738 14.96 -33.97 15.67
C GLY A 738 14.82 -32.67 16.44
N SER A 739 15.68 -31.70 16.13
CA SER A 739 15.62 -30.37 16.73
C SER A 739 16.09 -29.29 15.76
N VAL A 740 15.47 -28.11 15.84
CA VAL A 740 16.01 -26.87 15.29
C VAL A 740 16.59 -26.08 16.45
N ILE A 741 17.90 -25.83 16.42
CA ILE A 741 18.65 -25.25 17.54
C ILE A 741 19.34 -23.98 17.08
N MET A 742 19.03 -22.87 17.72
CA MET A 742 19.72 -21.60 17.53
C MET A 742 20.98 -21.57 18.40
N VAL A 743 22.08 -21.06 17.83
CA VAL A 743 23.36 -20.97 18.52
C VAL A 743 23.69 -19.50 18.77
N ASP A 744 23.48 -19.00 19.99
CA ASP A 744 23.88 -17.65 20.41
C ASP A 744 25.30 -17.66 21.05
N THR A 745 25.66 -16.56 21.70
CA THR A 745 26.96 -16.24 22.30
C THR A 745 27.30 -17.17 23.46
N ASP A 746 26.31 -17.50 24.29
CA ASP A 746 26.53 -18.25 25.53
C ASP A 746 25.55 -19.42 25.71
N SER A 747 24.65 -19.64 24.74
CA SER A 747 23.57 -20.63 24.88
C SER A 747 23.14 -21.24 23.54
N GLU A 748 22.68 -22.48 23.60
CA GLU A 748 21.92 -23.12 22.54
C GLU A 748 20.43 -23.09 22.91
N VAL A 749 19.61 -22.46 22.08
CA VAL A 749 18.17 -22.30 22.31
C VAL A 749 17.43 -23.23 21.35
N TYR A 750 16.66 -24.16 21.90
CA TYR A 750 15.87 -25.07 21.08
C TYR A 750 14.58 -24.38 20.66
N VAL A 751 14.48 -24.09 19.37
CA VAL A 751 13.36 -23.36 18.78
C VAL A 751 12.37 -24.28 18.06
N GLY A 752 12.78 -25.52 17.78
CA GLY A 752 11.90 -26.59 17.31
C GLY A 752 12.35 -27.94 17.88
N ARG A 753 11.42 -28.78 18.30
CA ARG A 753 11.70 -30.06 18.96
C ARG A 753 10.75 -31.15 18.45
N PHE A 754 11.29 -32.34 18.22
CA PHE A 754 10.51 -33.55 17.94
C PHE A 754 11.15 -34.77 18.62
N GLY A 755 10.34 -35.61 19.26
CA GLY A 755 10.80 -36.84 19.94
C GLY A 755 11.51 -36.66 21.30
N HIS A 756 11.62 -35.43 21.82
CA HIS A 756 12.25 -35.14 23.11
C HIS A 756 11.83 -33.80 23.73
N GLU A 757 11.93 -33.69 25.06
CA GLU A 757 11.67 -32.47 25.84
C GLU A 757 12.95 -32.04 26.61
N MET A 758 14.11 -31.96 25.94
CA MET A 758 15.31 -31.49 26.65
C MET A 758 15.20 -30.00 26.99
N PRO A 759 15.63 -29.60 28.21
CA PRO A 759 15.74 -28.19 28.56
C PRO A 759 16.89 -27.52 27.80
N ASP A 760 16.80 -26.20 27.61
CA ASP A 760 17.86 -25.41 26.98
C ASP A 760 19.18 -25.55 27.77
N VAL A 761 20.28 -25.79 27.07
CA VAL A 761 21.55 -26.14 27.71
C VAL A 761 22.47 -24.92 27.78
N PRO A 762 22.97 -24.52 28.98
CA PRO A 762 23.79 -23.32 29.16
C PRO A 762 25.22 -23.35 28.57
N ALA A 763 25.55 -24.20 27.58
CA ALA A 763 26.88 -24.21 26.99
C ALA A 763 26.92 -24.75 25.55
N ARG A 764 27.87 -24.21 24.76
CA ARG A 764 28.14 -24.49 23.34
C ARG A 764 28.85 -25.83 23.11
N VAL A 765 28.21 -26.92 23.53
CA VAL A 765 28.80 -28.28 23.49
C VAL A 765 27.97 -29.23 22.61
N GLY A 766 26.83 -28.77 22.08
CA GLY A 766 25.92 -29.58 21.27
C GLY A 766 26.40 -29.75 19.84
N ILE A 767 25.84 -30.75 19.15
CA ILE A 767 26.08 -30.94 17.71
C ILE A 767 25.74 -29.66 16.92
N ALA A 768 24.74 -28.88 17.34
CA ALA A 768 24.36 -27.63 16.70
C ALA A 768 25.49 -26.60 16.70
N ALA A 769 26.17 -26.36 17.82
CA ALA A 769 27.31 -25.44 17.86
C ALA A 769 28.46 -25.90 16.97
N HIS A 770 28.76 -27.20 16.95
CA HIS A 770 29.80 -27.75 16.06
C HIS A 770 29.41 -27.67 14.58
N THR A 771 28.15 -27.93 14.23
CA THR A 771 27.64 -27.78 12.87
C THR A 771 27.67 -26.32 12.41
N VAL A 772 27.24 -25.38 13.25
CA VAL A 772 27.31 -23.94 12.96
C VAL A 772 28.76 -23.47 12.81
N ALA A 773 29.66 -23.95 13.67
CA ALA A 773 31.09 -23.63 13.60
C ALA A 773 31.76 -24.17 12.34
N ALA A 774 31.43 -25.41 11.94
CA ALA A 774 31.93 -26.01 10.70
C ALA A 774 31.37 -25.30 9.46
N GLY A 775 30.12 -24.81 9.54
CA GLY A 775 29.44 -24.17 8.42
C GLY A 775 28.96 -25.15 7.33
N GLU A 776 29.20 -26.44 7.49
CA GLU A 776 28.74 -27.47 6.57
C GLU A 776 27.98 -28.56 7.32
N MET A 777 27.31 -29.43 6.57
CA MET A 777 26.63 -30.58 7.16
C MET A 777 27.65 -31.46 7.89
N MET A 778 27.32 -31.82 9.11
CA MET A 778 28.16 -32.68 9.95
C MET A 778 27.40 -33.97 10.25
N GLU A 779 28.04 -35.10 10.00
CA GLU A 779 27.50 -36.44 10.27
C GLU A 779 28.46 -37.18 11.20
N VAL A 780 27.93 -37.73 12.28
CA VAL A 780 28.65 -38.53 13.27
C VAL A 780 28.00 -39.91 13.32
N PRO A 781 28.54 -40.89 12.57
CA PRO A 781 27.95 -42.21 12.44
C PRO A 781 27.82 -42.98 13.76
N ASP A 782 28.79 -42.81 14.65
CA ASP A 782 28.74 -43.31 16.04
C ASP A 782 29.30 -42.30 17.04
N ALA A 783 28.42 -41.65 17.80
CA ALA A 783 28.76 -40.65 18.81
C ALA A 783 29.59 -41.21 19.98
N THR A 784 29.65 -42.54 20.18
CA THR A 784 30.50 -43.16 21.20
C THR A 784 31.96 -43.30 20.79
N LEU A 785 32.25 -43.15 19.49
CA LEU A 785 33.58 -43.25 18.90
C LEU A 785 34.14 -41.87 18.51
N ASP A 786 33.30 -40.85 18.41
CA ASP A 786 33.70 -39.48 18.08
C ASP A 786 34.30 -38.77 19.31
N THR A 787 35.54 -38.27 19.19
CA THR A 787 36.28 -37.66 20.30
C THR A 787 35.60 -36.42 20.90
N ARG A 788 34.71 -35.75 20.15
CA ARG A 788 33.97 -34.57 20.62
C ARG A 788 32.78 -34.95 21.50
N PHE A 789 32.09 -36.05 21.17
CA PHE A 789 30.80 -36.44 21.77
C PHE A 789 30.86 -37.71 22.64
N ALA A 790 31.93 -38.51 22.53
CA ALA A 790 32.07 -39.80 23.23
C ALA A 790 32.03 -39.68 24.75
N HIS A 791 32.51 -38.57 25.30
CA HIS A 791 32.47 -38.29 26.73
C HIS A 791 31.05 -38.02 27.24
N GLY A 792 30.24 -37.26 26.48
CA GLY A 792 28.87 -36.94 26.84
C GLY A 792 27.91 -38.12 26.75
N THR A 793 28.08 -38.98 25.75
CA THR A 793 27.24 -40.18 25.53
C THR A 793 27.35 -41.21 26.66
N ARG A 794 28.49 -41.26 27.39
CA ARG A 794 28.70 -42.18 28.51
C ARG A 794 28.08 -41.73 29.84
N ALA A 795 27.81 -40.43 29.98
CA ALA A 795 27.30 -39.84 31.22
C ALA A 795 25.77 -39.95 31.36
N PHE A 796 25.02 -40.02 30.25
CA PHE A 796 23.56 -40.18 30.25
C PHE A 796 23.14 -41.65 30.05
N ARG A 797 23.05 -42.42 31.15
CA ARG A 797 22.65 -43.85 31.09
C ARG A 797 21.19 -44.10 30.65
N ALA A 798 20.34 -43.08 30.59
CA ALA A 798 18.89 -43.24 30.35
C ALA A 798 18.46 -43.14 28.86
N ARG A 799 19.27 -42.54 27.97
CA ARG A 799 19.04 -42.53 26.51
C ARG A 799 20.40 -42.50 25.81
N ILE A 800 20.86 -43.65 25.33
CA ILE A 800 22.13 -43.77 24.61
C ILE A 800 21.93 -43.21 23.20
N VAL A 801 22.41 -41.99 22.94
CA VAL A 801 22.46 -41.43 21.58
C VAL A 801 23.69 -42.00 20.89
N ARG A 802 23.49 -42.77 19.83
CA ARG A 802 24.58 -43.39 19.05
C ARG A 802 24.81 -42.69 17.74
N PHE A 803 23.84 -42.03 17.14
CA PHE A 803 24.03 -41.29 15.89
C PHE A 803 23.64 -39.83 16.05
N LEU A 804 24.40 -38.94 15.40
CA LEU A 804 24.12 -37.51 15.38
C LEU A 804 24.41 -36.98 13.96
N ALA A 805 23.50 -36.19 13.41
CA ALA A 805 23.81 -35.36 12.24
C ALA A 805 23.20 -33.96 12.39
N GLY A 806 23.85 -32.97 11.82
CA GLY A 806 23.40 -31.58 11.86
C GLY A 806 23.69 -30.88 10.55
N VAL A 807 22.75 -30.07 10.09
CA VAL A 807 22.88 -29.21 8.91
C VAL A 807 22.70 -27.75 9.31
N PRO A 808 23.58 -26.83 8.88
CA PRO A 808 23.48 -25.42 9.27
C PRO A 808 22.37 -24.72 8.50
N VAL A 809 21.58 -23.91 9.22
CA VAL A 809 20.62 -22.96 8.64
C VAL A 809 21.35 -21.65 8.40
N ARG A 810 21.51 -21.30 7.13
CA ARG A 810 22.30 -20.16 6.67
C ARG A 810 21.38 -19.04 6.19
N THR A 811 21.62 -17.85 6.69
CA THR A 811 20.98 -16.62 6.18
C THR A 811 21.43 -16.33 4.75
N SER A 812 20.69 -15.48 4.04
CA SER A 812 21.00 -15.04 2.68
C SER A 812 22.38 -14.34 2.56
N ASP A 813 22.86 -13.71 3.62
CA ASP A 813 24.20 -13.13 3.74
C ASP A 813 25.28 -14.14 4.18
N GLY A 814 24.94 -15.43 4.21
CA GLY A 814 25.89 -16.54 4.37
C GLY A 814 26.27 -16.87 5.81
N HIS A 815 25.62 -16.28 6.82
CA HIS A 815 25.90 -16.58 8.23
C HIS A 815 25.08 -17.79 8.70
N ALA A 816 25.75 -18.81 9.26
CA ALA A 816 25.06 -19.92 9.92
C ALA A 816 24.57 -19.48 11.31
N ILE A 817 23.26 -19.41 11.50
CA ILE A 817 22.65 -18.86 12.73
C ILE A 817 22.00 -19.95 13.61
N ALA A 818 21.64 -21.07 13.01
CA ALA A 818 21.02 -22.21 13.66
C ALA A 818 21.48 -23.51 12.97
N ALA A 819 21.13 -24.65 13.55
CA ALA A 819 21.30 -25.96 12.93
C ALA A 819 20.03 -26.80 13.09
N ILE A 820 19.68 -27.54 12.04
CA ILE A 820 18.73 -28.64 12.13
C ILE A 820 19.53 -29.88 12.48
N THR A 821 19.17 -30.52 13.59
CA THR A 821 19.91 -31.64 14.17
C THR A 821 18.98 -32.85 14.26
N ILE A 822 19.50 -34.01 13.92
CA ILE A 822 18.84 -35.30 14.05
C ILE A 822 19.72 -36.24 14.83
N SER A 823 19.11 -37.13 15.60
CA SER A 823 19.84 -38.09 16.42
C SER A 823 19.09 -39.40 16.57
N ASP A 824 19.84 -40.46 16.85
CA ASP A 824 19.30 -41.80 16.95
C ASP A 824 20.06 -42.66 17.97
N ARG A 825 19.44 -43.76 18.40
CA ARG A 825 19.99 -44.70 19.39
C ARG A 825 20.83 -45.81 18.78
N ILE A 826 20.83 -45.95 17.46
CA ILE A 826 21.71 -46.90 16.74
C ILE A 826 22.71 -46.16 15.85
N PRO A 827 23.95 -46.66 15.71
CA PRO A 827 24.89 -46.14 14.73
C PRO A 827 24.32 -46.26 13.31
N ARG A 828 24.48 -45.22 12.49
CA ARG A 828 23.97 -45.21 11.11
C ARG A 828 24.78 -44.27 10.23
N ARG A 829 24.56 -44.36 8.91
CA ARG A 829 25.01 -43.35 7.94
C ARG A 829 23.86 -42.90 7.07
N LEU A 830 23.82 -41.61 6.76
CA LEU A 830 22.79 -41.06 5.89
C LEU A 830 23.09 -41.38 4.42
N SER A 831 22.03 -41.67 3.66
CA SER A 831 22.14 -41.78 2.21
C SER A 831 22.36 -40.39 1.57
N PRO A 832 22.92 -40.30 0.36
CA PRO A 832 23.06 -39.02 -0.35
C PRO A 832 21.74 -38.24 -0.44
N GLY A 833 20.63 -38.91 -0.77
CA GLY A 833 19.30 -38.29 -0.83
C GLY A 833 18.79 -37.79 0.54
N GLN A 834 19.16 -38.45 1.64
CA GLN A 834 18.84 -37.96 2.99
C GLN A 834 19.67 -36.73 3.38
N ARG A 835 20.93 -36.63 2.93
CA ARG A 835 21.75 -35.42 3.12
C ARG A 835 21.19 -34.25 2.32
N GLU A 836 20.90 -34.47 1.05
CA GLU A 836 20.29 -33.46 0.17
C GLU A 836 18.92 -32.99 0.70
N ALA A 837 18.12 -33.92 1.24
CA ALA A 837 16.86 -33.60 1.90
C ALA A 837 17.06 -32.67 3.10
N LEU A 838 18.00 -32.97 4.00
CA LEU A 838 18.28 -32.12 5.16
C LEU A 838 18.79 -30.73 4.75
N GLU A 839 19.66 -30.65 3.75
CA GLU A 839 20.09 -29.36 3.19
C GLU A 839 18.94 -28.59 2.54
N SER A 840 18.03 -29.28 1.85
CA SER A 840 16.83 -28.68 1.27
C SER A 840 15.90 -28.15 2.37
N ILE A 841 15.68 -28.92 3.45
CA ILE A 841 14.90 -28.46 4.61
C ILE A 841 15.58 -27.23 5.22
N ALA A 842 16.90 -27.21 5.38
CA ALA A 842 17.61 -26.06 5.93
C ALA A 842 17.43 -24.80 5.07
N ARG A 843 17.48 -24.92 3.74
CA ARG A 843 17.20 -23.81 2.80
C ARG A 843 15.75 -23.32 2.87
N HIS A 844 14.77 -24.22 2.98
CA HIS A 844 13.38 -23.83 3.11
C HIS A 844 13.09 -23.22 4.49
N THR A 845 13.74 -23.72 5.54
CA THR A 845 13.61 -23.20 6.90
C THR A 845 14.03 -21.74 6.98
N ILE A 846 15.15 -21.35 6.35
CA ILE A 846 15.54 -19.94 6.32
C ILE A 846 14.57 -19.09 5.49
N ALA A 847 14.06 -19.58 4.35
CA ALA A 847 13.09 -18.85 3.55
C ALA A 847 11.77 -18.60 4.32
N MET A 848 11.27 -19.61 5.03
CA MET A 848 10.12 -19.48 5.92
C MET A 848 10.38 -18.46 7.03
N MET A 849 11.57 -18.51 7.64
CA MET A 849 11.97 -17.54 8.66
C MET A 849 12.04 -16.11 8.11
N ASP A 850 12.54 -15.91 6.89
CA ASP A 850 12.59 -14.62 6.21
C ASP A 850 11.18 -14.07 5.97
N THR A 851 10.28 -14.87 5.41
CA THR A 851 8.89 -14.49 5.17
C THR A 851 8.17 -14.13 6.47
N ARG A 852 8.32 -14.94 7.52
CA ARG A 852 7.69 -14.63 8.82
C ARG A 852 8.27 -13.38 9.45
N ARG A 853 9.58 -13.16 9.32
CA ARG A 853 10.23 -11.93 9.78
C ARG A 853 9.61 -10.71 9.12
N GLU A 854 9.43 -10.72 7.80
CA GLU A 854 8.82 -9.62 7.07
C GLU A 854 7.36 -9.38 7.48
N CYS A 855 6.58 -10.46 7.65
CA CYS A 855 5.20 -10.36 8.13
C CYS A 855 5.12 -9.77 9.54
N ALA A 856 5.96 -10.24 10.47
CA ALA A 856 6.01 -9.73 11.84
C ALA A 856 6.43 -8.25 11.90
N LEU A 857 7.35 -7.81 11.03
CA LEU A 857 7.70 -6.40 10.90
C LEU A 857 6.51 -5.56 10.41
N LEU A 858 5.76 -6.04 9.43
CA LEU A 858 4.57 -5.35 8.90
C LEU A 858 3.39 -5.32 9.90
N GLU A 859 3.20 -6.38 10.67
CA GLU A 859 2.20 -6.45 11.76
C GLU A 859 2.44 -5.33 12.77
N VAL A 860 3.68 -5.19 13.26
CA VAL A 860 4.04 -4.11 14.20
C VAL A 860 3.88 -2.72 13.57
N VAL A 861 4.23 -2.55 12.29
CA VAL A 861 4.03 -1.29 11.55
C VAL A 861 2.54 -0.92 11.53
N THR A 862 1.68 -1.88 11.20
CA THR A 862 0.24 -1.69 11.06
C THR A 862 -0.42 -1.39 12.39
N ASP A 863 -0.08 -2.16 13.44
CA ASP A 863 -0.69 -1.99 14.77
C ASP A 863 -0.27 -0.66 15.41
N THR A 864 1.01 -0.27 15.28
CA THR A 864 1.48 1.02 15.77
C THR A 864 0.83 2.17 15.00
N THR A 865 0.68 2.06 13.68
CA THR A 865 0.03 3.09 12.86
C THR A 865 -1.44 3.25 13.27
N ARG A 866 -2.16 2.14 13.47
CA ARG A 866 -3.55 2.16 13.96
C ARG A 866 -3.65 2.80 15.34
N ALA A 867 -2.73 2.49 16.26
CA ALA A 867 -2.69 3.10 17.58
C ALA A 867 -2.43 4.62 17.50
N LEU A 868 -1.56 5.07 16.59
CA LEU A 868 -1.30 6.50 16.34
C LEU A 868 -2.52 7.21 15.73
N GLU A 869 -3.27 6.57 14.84
CA GLU A 869 -4.52 7.11 14.28
C GLU A 869 -5.63 7.24 15.35
N GLN A 870 -5.65 6.38 16.36
CA GLN A 870 -6.62 6.46 17.45
C GLN A 870 -6.36 7.61 18.43
N LEU A 871 -5.16 8.21 18.40
CA LEU A 871 -4.81 9.39 19.20
C LEU A 871 -5.36 10.71 18.61
N ASP A 872 -6.00 10.66 17.44
CA ASP A 872 -6.51 11.81 16.68
C ASP A 872 -7.75 12.43 17.38
N GLY A 873 -7.51 13.15 18.48
CA GLY A 873 -8.57 13.86 19.22
C GLY A 873 -8.18 14.46 20.57
N ARG A 874 -7.05 14.04 21.18
CA ARG A 874 -6.64 14.53 22.53
C ARG A 874 -5.41 15.45 22.56
N GLY A 875 -4.73 15.68 21.43
CA GLY A 875 -3.62 16.64 21.35
C GLY A 875 -2.34 16.23 22.11
N ASP A 876 -2.18 14.95 22.44
CA ASP A 876 -1.05 14.46 23.24
C ASP A 876 0.14 14.04 22.36
N VAL A 877 0.92 15.04 21.94
CA VAL A 877 2.16 14.84 21.17
C VAL A 877 3.17 13.93 21.91
N PRO A 878 3.39 14.08 23.24
CA PRO A 878 4.22 13.16 24.01
C PRO A 878 3.80 11.69 23.89
N ALA A 879 2.51 11.37 24.04
CA ALA A 879 2.03 9.99 23.91
C ALA A 879 2.30 9.40 22.52
N ALA A 880 2.08 10.18 21.45
CA ALA A 880 2.35 9.76 20.08
C ALA A 880 3.86 9.52 19.83
N VAL A 881 4.71 10.39 20.37
CA VAL A 881 6.17 10.26 20.27
C VAL A 881 6.68 9.05 21.06
N TRP A 882 6.14 8.81 22.26
CA TRP A 882 6.48 7.66 23.08
C TRP A 882 6.09 6.34 22.41
N LEU A 883 4.87 6.24 21.87
CA LEU A 883 4.39 5.06 21.12
C LEU A 883 5.30 4.72 19.94
N LEU A 884 5.69 5.74 19.16
CA LEU A 884 6.63 5.58 18.05
C LEU A 884 8.01 5.13 18.55
N ALA A 885 8.53 5.78 19.60
CA ALA A 885 9.83 5.44 20.17
C ALA A 885 9.85 4.02 20.73
N ASP A 886 8.78 3.59 21.41
CA ASP A 886 8.68 2.26 21.99
C ASP A 886 8.55 1.17 20.93
N ALA A 887 7.72 1.38 19.90
CA ALA A 887 7.57 0.43 18.80
C ALA A 887 8.90 0.22 18.05
N VAL A 888 9.59 1.31 17.69
CA VAL A 888 10.87 1.22 16.97
C VAL A 888 11.97 0.66 17.88
N ARG A 889 11.98 0.98 19.19
CA ARG A 889 12.92 0.35 20.15
C ARG A 889 12.73 -1.17 20.20
N HIS A 890 11.50 -1.64 20.28
CA HIS A 890 11.21 -3.08 20.29
C HIS A 890 11.59 -3.76 18.97
N LEU A 891 11.28 -3.14 17.83
CA LEU A 891 11.64 -3.65 16.51
C LEU A 891 13.15 -3.79 16.30
N THR A 892 13.91 -2.86 16.86
CA THR A 892 15.36 -2.75 16.63
C THR A 892 16.20 -3.38 17.75
N GLY A 893 15.57 -3.77 18.86
CA GLY A 893 16.26 -4.21 20.06
C GLY A 893 17.17 -3.14 20.68
N ALA A 894 16.88 -1.86 20.44
CA ALA A 894 17.67 -0.75 20.98
C ALA A 894 17.51 -0.65 22.51
N ASP A 895 18.56 -0.18 23.18
CA ASP A 895 18.53 0.04 24.63
C ASP A 895 17.71 1.27 24.99
N ALA A 896 17.68 2.27 24.10
CA ALA A 896 16.84 3.45 24.24
C ALA A 896 16.49 4.04 22.87
N ALA A 897 15.29 4.61 22.77
CA ALA A 897 14.83 5.42 21.64
C ALA A 897 14.24 6.73 22.16
N THR A 898 14.65 7.87 21.60
CA THR A 898 14.18 9.20 21.98
C THR A 898 13.60 9.91 20.77
N GLY A 899 12.41 10.48 20.91
CA GLY A 899 11.79 11.27 19.85
C GLY A 899 11.99 12.77 20.05
N LEU A 900 12.43 13.43 18.98
CA LEU A 900 12.60 14.86 18.85
C LEU A 900 11.47 15.38 17.95
N VAL A 901 10.85 16.51 18.33
CA VAL A 901 9.80 17.14 17.54
C VAL A 901 10.12 18.61 17.34
N ALA A 902 9.81 19.14 16.16
CA ALA A 902 9.97 20.55 15.86
C ALA A 902 8.99 21.38 16.70
N ASP A 903 9.46 22.51 17.24
CA ASP A 903 8.58 23.42 18.01
C ASP A 903 7.41 23.93 17.13
N GLN A 904 7.65 24.09 15.81
CA GLN A 904 6.64 24.32 14.78
C GLN A 904 7.07 23.67 13.45
N PRO A 905 6.13 23.34 12.54
CA PRO A 905 6.47 22.85 11.21
C PRO A 905 7.42 23.81 10.47
N GLY A 906 8.60 23.33 10.09
CA GLY A 906 9.62 24.12 9.41
C GLY A 906 10.62 24.84 10.33
N ALA A 907 10.57 24.63 11.65
CA ALA A 907 11.54 25.19 12.60
C ALA A 907 12.95 24.59 12.43
N ASP A 908 13.97 25.37 12.77
CA ASP A 908 15.37 24.92 12.81
C ASP A 908 15.77 24.29 14.16
N TRP A 909 14.88 24.34 15.16
CA TRP A 909 15.09 23.78 16.49
C TRP A 909 14.08 22.68 16.79
N PHE A 910 14.58 21.60 17.40
CA PHE A 910 13.82 20.40 17.71
C PHE A 910 14.00 20.07 19.19
N THR A 911 12.91 19.81 19.89
CA THR A 911 12.88 19.54 21.32
C THR A 911 12.67 18.04 21.54
N ALA A 912 13.46 17.44 22.43
CA ALA A 912 13.23 16.08 22.89
C ALA A 912 11.93 16.01 23.69
N VAL A 913 10.97 15.22 23.23
CA VAL A 913 9.64 15.16 23.85
C VAL A 913 9.57 14.02 24.85
N ASP A 914 9.86 12.81 24.39
CA ASP A 914 9.80 11.60 25.22
C ASP A 914 10.78 10.52 24.74
N SER A 915 11.04 9.54 25.59
CA SER A 915 11.94 8.42 25.33
C SER A 915 11.42 7.10 25.89
N SER A 916 11.58 6.02 25.12
CA SER A 916 11.42 4.65 25.58
C SER A 916 12.80 4.05 25.89
N THR A 917 12.92 3.33 27.02
CA THR A 917 14.18 2.73 27.49
C THR A 917 13.98 1.28 27.91
N ALA A 918 15.01 0.44 27.71
CA ALA A 918 15.02 -0.92 28.22
C ALA A 918 15.16 -0.94 29.76
N PRO A 919 14.71 -2.01 30.45
CA PRO A 919 14.82 -2.12 31.90
C PRO A 919 16.26 -1.93 32.40
N GLY A 920 16.47 -1.02 33.34
CA GLY A 920 17.78 -0.72 33.92
C GLY A 920 18.67 0.24 33.10
N VAL A 921 18.16 0.78 31.99
CA VAL A 921 18.87 1.75 31.13
C VAL A 921 18.34 3.16 31.37
N ARG A 922 19.22 4.16 31.52
CA ARG A 922 18.83 5.58 31.62
C ARG A 922 18.74 6.26 30.26
N ALA A 923 17.79 7.19 30.11
CA ALA A 923 17.73 8.11 28.96
C ALA A 923 18.87 9.13 29.06
N ILE A 924 19.65 9.25 27.97
CA ILE A 924 20.79 10.19 27.88
C ILE A 924 20.30 11.57 27.44
N ILE A 925 19.41 11.60 26.45
CA ILE A 925 18.73 12.82 26.00
C ILE A 925 17.57 13.06 26.95
N ARG A 926 17.57 14.20 27.64
CA ARG A 926 16.51 14.54 28.59
C ARG A 926 15.32 15.17 27.85
N PRO A 927 14.07 14.84 28.24
CA PRO A 927 12.91 15.60 27.78
C PRO A 927 13.12 17.10 28.01
N GLY A 928 12.80 17.91 27.00
CA GLY A 928 13.02 19.37 26.98
C GLY A 928 14.37 19.83 26.42
N GLN A 929 15.33 18.92 26.18
CA GLN A 929 16.60 19.28 25.56
C GLN A 929 16.42 19.64 24.08
N LYS A 930 17.02 20.75 23.63
CA LYS A 930 16.88 21.27 22.26
C LYS A 930 18.09 20.97 21.38
N PHE A 931 17.84 20.76 20.09
CA PHE A 931 18.84 20.46 19.07
C PHE A 931 18.60 21.31 17.81
N GLY A 932 19.65 21.97 17.34
CA GLY A 932 19.60 22.83 16.16
C GLY A 932 19.97 22.14 14.85
N ARG A 933 19.32 22.53 13.75
CA ARG A 933 19.57 22.02 12.39
C ARG A 933 20.94 22.41 11.83
N LEU A 934 21.57 23.45 12.37
CA LEU A 934 22.89 23.94 11.94
C LEU A 934 24.04 23.46 12.85
N GLU A 935 23.73 22.74 13.93
CA GLU A 935 24.75 22.16 14.79
C GLU A 935 25.60 21.13 14.00
N GLN A 936 26.89 21.07 14.32
CA GLN A 936 27.81 20.06 13.80
C GLN A 936 27.70 18.74 14.56
N THR A 937 26.47 18.33 14.91
CA THR A 937 26.15 17.08 15.60
C THR A 937 25.53 16.08 14.63
N ALA A 938 25.57 14.78 14.96
CA ALA A 938 24.92 13.73 14.16
C ALA A 938 23.40 13.98 14.00
N ILE A 939 22.74 14.50 15.04
CA ILE A 939 21.32 14.88 15.00
C ILE A 939 21.10 16.06 14.05
N GLY A 940 21.90 17.13 14.14
CA GLY A 940 21.84 18.26 13.22
C GLY A 940 22.07 17.87 11.76
N ALA A 941 22.97 16.91 11.51
CA ALA A 941 23.20 16.37 10.17
C ALA A 941 21.96 15.69 9.58
N VAL A 942 21.24 14.86 10.35
CA VAL A 942 20.00 14.20 9.88
C VAL A 942 18.89 15.21 9.63
N LEU A 943 18.69 16.15 10.55
CA LEU A 943 17.68 17.22 10.40
C LEU A 943 17.96 18.10 9.17
N ARG A 944 19.23 18.31 8.82
CA ARG A 944 19.66 19.07 7.64
C ARG A 944 19.47 18.29 6.34
N THR A 945 20.05 17.09 6.28
CA THR A 945 20.09 16.23 5.08
C THR A 945 18.77 15.50 4.80
N ARG A 946 17.91 15.37 5.80
CA ARG A 946 16.63 14.63 5.75
C ARG A 946 16.81 13.16 5.37
N ARG A 947 17.98 12.58 5.64
CA ARG A 947 18.28 11.17 5.41
C ARG A 947 18.59 10.49 6.73
N PRO A 948 18.19 9.23 6.93
CA PRO A 948 18.59 8.47 8.09
C PRO A 948 20.11 8.34 8.16
N LEU A 949 20.65 8.38 9.38
CA LEU A 949 22.07 8.20 9.66
C LEU A 949 22.23 7.02 10.60
N PHE A 950 22.99 6.02 10.16
CA PHE A 950 23.41 4.91 10.98
C PHE A 950 24.91 5.00 11.26
N VAL A 951 25.28 4.82 12.52
CA VAL A 951 26.65 4.87 13.01
C VAL A 951 26.94 3.56 13.74
N PRO A 952 27.65 2.61 13.10
CA PRO A 952 27.92 1.30 13.70
C PRO A 952 28.96 1.37 14.83
N ASP A 953 29.84 2.36 14.83
CA ASP A 953 30.83 2.63 15.89
C ASP A 953 30.76 4.10 16.31
N ALA A 954 29.97 4.39 17.33
CA ALA A 954 29.70 5.75 17.79
C ALA A 954 30.96 6.46 18.36
N PRO A 955 31.83 5.81 19.16
CA PRO A 955 33.07 6.41 19.63
C PRO A 955 34.04 6.90 18.54
N SER A 956 34.00 6.29 17.35
CA SER A 956 34.88 6.63 16.23
C SER A 956 34.29 7.63 15.24
N TYR A 957 33.03 8.03 15.43
CA TYR A 957 32.33 8.95 14.51
C TYR A 957 32.49 10.40 14.96
N ALA A 958 33.01 11.25 14.06
CA ALA A 958 33.33 12.65 14.35
C ALA A 958 32.15 13.52 14.84
N GLY A 959 30.90 13.10 14.56
CA GLY A 959 29.70 13.79 15.02
C GLY A 959 29.26 13.47 16.45
N PHE A 960 30.02 12.65 17.20
CA PHE A 960 29.82 12.34 18.61
C PHE A 960 31.08 12.62 19.44
N ASN A 961 30.90 12.99 20.71
CA ASN A 961 32.03 13.06 21.64
C ASN A 961 32.45 11.64 22.05
N ALA A 962 33.67 11.24 21.67
CA ALA A 962 34.20 9.90 21.90
C ALA A 962 34.36 9.55 23.39
N GLU A 963 34.59 10.53 24.27
CA GLU A 963 34.66 10.32 25.72
C GLU A 963 33.26 10.10 26.30
N THR A 964 32.27 10.89 25.89
CA THR A 964 30.87 10.73 26.31
C THR A 964 30.27 9.42 25.81
N ALA A 965 30.54 9.04 24.55
CA ALA A 965 30.09 7.76 23.99
C ALA A 965 30.66 6.57 24.77
N ARG A 966 31.93 6.62 25.19
CA ARG A 966 32.55 5.59 26.03
C ARG A 966 32.01 5.57 27.45
N ALA A 967 31.85 6.74 28.08
CA ALA A 967 31.33 6.85 29.45
C ALA A 967 29.89 6.31 29.57
N GLU A 968 29.05 6.62 28.60
CA GLU A 968 27.64 6.18 28.55
C GLU A 968 27.45 4.80 27.90
N LYS A 969 28.56 4.13 27.55
CA LYS A 969 28.58 2.81 26.88
C LYS A 969 27.70 2.79 25.63
N ILE A 970 27.83 3.78 24.75
CA ILE A 970 27.15 3.81 23.44
C ILE A 970 28.07 3.17 22.42
N ALA A 971 27.65 2.03 21.85
CA ALA A 971 28.39 1.34 20.81
C ALA A 971 27.91 1.75 19.41
N SER A 972 26.60 1.83 19.19
CA SER A 972 26.02 2.15 17.88
C SER A 972 24.80 3.05 18.00
N VAL A 973 24.50 3.82 16.95
CA VAL A 973 23.42 4.82 16.93
C VAL A 973 22.70 4.81 15.59
N LEU A 974 21.38 5.00 15.60
CA LEU A 974 20.55 5.23 14.42
C LEU A 974 19.70 6.47 14.64
N ILE A 975 19.73 7.41 13.72
CA ILE A 975 18.90 8.62 13.74
C ILE A 975 18.07 8.67 12.47
N VAL A 976 16.75 8.71 12.60
CA VAL A 976 15.80 8.67 11.49
C VAL A 976 14.94 9.93 11.48
N PRO A 977 14.83 10.66 10.35
CA PRO A 977 13.98 11.85 10.28
C PRO A 977 12.48 11.45 10.26
N LEU A 978 11.63 12.30 10.84
CA LEU A 978 10.17 12.19 10.75
C LEU A 978 9.68 13.16 9.68
N PRO A 979 9.34 12.71 8.46
CA PRO A 979 8.81 13.58 7.43
C PRO A 979 7.33 13.90 7.71
N GLY A 980 6.93 15.14 7.43
CA GLY A 980 5.56 15.63 7.66
C GLY A 980 5.27 16.93 6.89
N PRO A 981 4.11 17.57 7.15
CA PRO A 981 3.72 18.80 6.47
C PRO A 981 4.78 19.89 6.66
N GLY A 982 5.34 20.41 5.57
CA GLY A 982 6.37 21.45 5.61
C GLY A 982 7.83 20.95 5.71
N GLY A 983 8.07 19.63 5.72
CA GLY A 983 9.42 19.06 5.70
C GLY A 983 9.65 18.04 6.81
N VAL A 984 10.75 18.17 7.55
CA VAL A 984 11.05 17.31 8.70
C VAL A 984 10.37 17.92 9.93
N VAL A 985 9.44 17.18 10.52
CA VAL A 985 8.70 17.61 11.73
C VAL A 985 9.33 17.07 13.02
N GLY A 986 10.36 16.23 12.91
CA GLY A 986 11.05 15.62 14.05
C GLY A 986 12.13 14.63 13.63
N ALA A 987 12.74 13.97 14.60
CA ALA A 987 13.65 12.84 14.37
C ALA A 987 13.55 11.83 15.50
N LEU A 988 13.84 10.57 15.22
CA LEU A 988 13.91 9.49 16.20
C LEU A 988 15.36 9.04 16.35
N CYS A 989 15.86 9.05 17.58
CA CYS A 989 17.25 8.73 17.92
C CYS A 989 17.30 7.43 18.73
N LEU A 990 17.95 6.40 18.20
CA LEU A 990 18.11 5.09 18.82
C LEU A 990 19.57 4.84 19.17
N ARG A 991 19.81 4.10 20.27
CA ARG A 991 21.15 3.70 20.69
C ARG A 991 21.22 2.26 21.17
N TRP A 992 22.39 1.66 20.97
CA TRP A 992 22.75 0.35 21.52
C TRP A 992 24.06 0.45 22.29
N SER A 993 24.12 -0.29 23.38
CA SER A 993 25.25 -0.46 24.27
C SER A 993 26.19 -1.58 23.85
N ARG A 994 25.69 -2.45 22.97
CA ARG A 994 26.46 -3.49 22.29
C ARG A 994 26.59 -3.09 20.81
N PRO A 995 27.70 -3.45 20.14
CA PRO A 995 27.88 -3.15 18.73
C PRO A 995 26.75 -3.71 17.88
N TYR A 996 26.11 -2.83 17.11
CA TYR A 996 25.13 -3.14 16.09
C TYR A 996 25.80 -2.81 14.74
N PRO A 997 26.22 -3.82 13.95
CA PRO A 997 27.14 -3.57 12.83
C PRO A 997 26.45 -3.08 11.56
N VAL A 998 25.21 -3.53 11.28
CA VAL A 998 24.46 -3.22 10.05
C VAL A 998 22.97 -3.20 10.37
N ILE A 999 22.24 -2.21 9.83
CA ILE A 999 20.77 -2.21 9.85
C ILE A 999 20.27 -3.12 8.74
N ASP A 1000 19.34 -4.00 9.10
CA ASP A 1000 18.68 -4.86 8.14
C ASP A 1000 17.80 -4.05 7.16
N PRO A 1001 17.86 -4.28 5.84
CA PRO A 1001 17.05 -3.56 4.86
C PRO A 1001 15.52 -3.64 5.09
N ALA A 1002 15.02 -4.79 5.55
CA ALA A 1002 13.59 -4.96 5.85
C ALA A 1002 13.19 -4.14 7.07
N LEU A 1003 14.07 -4.09 8.08
CA LEU A 1003 13.90 -3.26 9.27
C LEU A 1003 13.96 -1.76 8.91
N ASP A 1004 14.90 -1.34 8.06
CA ASP A 1004 15.01 0.03 7.57
C ASP A 1004 13.73 0.47 6.83
N LYS A 1005 13.20 -0.40 5.96
CA LYS A 1005 11.92 -0.18 5.27
C LYS A 1005 10.75 -0.05 6.26
N ALA A 1006 10.65 -0.93 7.25
CA ALA A 1006 9.61 -0.87 8.27
C ALA A 1006 9.67 0.42 9.10
N ILE A 1007 10.87 0.83 9.52
CA ILE A 1007 11.10 2.08 10.25
C ILE A 1007 10.76 3.29 9.36
N GLY A 1008 11.12 3.26 8.07
CA GLY A 1008 10.78 4.32 7.12
C GLY A 1008 9.26 4.50 6.94
N LEU A 1009 8.52 3.39 6.85
CA LEU A 1009 7.05 3.42 6.79
C LEU A 1009 6.43 3.99 8.07
N LEU A 1010 6.87 3.50 9.23
CA LEU A 1010 6.40 3.97 10.54
C LEU A 1010 6.67 5.46 10.75
N THR A 1011 7.91 5.90 10.52
CA THR A 1011 8.31 7.30 10.69
C THR A 1011 7.61 8.22 9.69
N GLY A 1012 7.33 7.75 8.47
CA GLY A 1012 6.57 8.47 7.45
C GLY A 1012 5.11 8.72 7.85
N GLN A 1013 4.41 7.68 8.29
CA GLN A 1013 3.01 7.81 8.73
C GLN A 1013 2.91 8.58 10.05
N ALA A 1014 3.77 8.27 11.02
CA ALA A 1014 3.80 8.94 12.31
C ALA A 1014 4.16 10.42 12.18
N GLY A 1015 5.10 10.79 11.31
CA GLY A 1015 5.46 12.18 11.05
C GLY A 1015 4.29 12.99 10.49
N HIS A 1016 3.45 12.41 9.63
CA HIS A 1016 2.21 13.05 9.20
C HIS A 1016 1.19 13.23 10.34
N GLY A 1017 1.00 12.20 11.18
CA GLY A 1017 0.12 12.27 12.36
C GLY A 1017 0.57 13.32 13.38
N ILE A 1018 1.84 13.30 13.77
CA ILE A 1018 2.45 14.25 14.70
C ILE A 1018 2.38 15.68 14.14
N GLY A 1019 2.62 15.87 12.84
CA GLY A 1019 2.46 17.18 12.20
C GLY A 1019 1.04 17.76 12.27
N ARG A 1020 0.02 16.89 12.19
CA ARG A 1020 -1.38 17.32 12.41
C ARG A 1020 -1.65 17.68 13.87
N LEU A 1021 -1.15 16.91 14.83
CA LEU A 1021 -1.32 17.22 16.26
C LEU A 1021 -0.65 18.56 16.65
N LEU A 1022 0.55 18.84 16.12
CA LEU A 1022 1.24 20.13 16.30
C LEU A 1022 0.44 21.32 15.76
N THR A 1023 -0.39 21.11 14.73
CA THR A 1023 -1.24 22.17 14.14
C THR A 1023 -2.61 22.27 14.83
N ALA A 1024 -3.11 21.18 15.42
CA ALA A 1024 -4.43 21.10 16.06
C ALA A 1024 -4.46 21.58 17.53
N GLY A 1025 -3.36 21.43 18.28
CA GLY A 1025 -3.27 21.74 19.72
C GLY A 1025 -3.32 23.22 20.12
N ARG A 1026 -3.74 24.14 19.24
CA ARG A 1026 -3.84 25.58 19.55
C ARG A 1026 -5.29 26.05 19.65
N PRO A 1027 -5.78 26.48 20.82
CA PRO A 1027 -7.07 27.14 20.93
C PRO A 1027 -6.99 28.53 20.29
N GLY A 1028 -7.74 28.71 19.20
CA GLY A 1028 -8.24 30.01 18.73
C GLY A 1028 -7.19 31.06 18.33
N HIS A 1029 -6.61 30.96 17.13
CA HIS A 1029 -6.15 32.12 16.35
C HIS A 1029 -6.67 31.98 14.91
N GLY A 1030 -7.99 32.08 14.77
CA GLY A 1030 -8.66 32.28 13.50
C GLY A 1030 -9.34 33.65 13.49
N ARG A 1031 -8.63 34.72 13.10
CA ARG A 1031 -9.13 35.80 12.21
C ARG A 1031 -8.14 36.95 12.02
N ARG A 1032 -7.97 37.31 10.72
CA ARG A 1032 -7.81 38.65 10.11
C ARG A 1032 -6.69 39.60 10.58
N THR A 1033 -5.78 39.90 9.65
CA THR A 1033 -5.29 41.25 9.27
C THR A 1033 -4.77 41.14 7.81
N ASP A 1034 -5.58 41.44 6.80
CA ASP A 1034 -5.77 42.71 6.06
C ASP A 1034 -4.55 43.17 5.21
N ASN A 1035 -4.80 43.29 3.91
CA ASN A 1035 -3.84 43.43 2.81
C ASN A 1035 -3.39 44.89 2.57
N THR A 1036 -3.41 45.75 3.58
CA THR A 1036 -3.22 47.21 3.38
C THR A 1036 -2.20 47.90 4.28
N THR A 1037 -1.70 47.30 5.37
CA THR A 1037 -0.89 48.05 6.37
C THR A 1037 0.56 47.61 6.60
N GLY A 1038 1.00 46.43 6.17
CA GLY A 1038 2.43 46.04 6.17
C GLY A 1038 3.19 46.22 7.50
N LEU A 1039 3.09 45.24 8.41
CA LEU A 1039 4.16 44.76 9.33
C LEU A 1039 3.51 43.81 10.36
N ALA A 1040 3.73 42.50 10.24
CA ALA A 1040 3.23 41.52 11.20
C ALA A 1040 4.10 40.25 11.33
N THR A 1041 5.36 40.29 10.87
CA THR A 1041 6.26 39.14 10.96
C THR A 1041 7.64 39.56 11.48
N ARG A 1042 8.20 38.71 12.37
CA ARG A 1042 9.59 38.76 12.86
C ARG A 1042 10.61 38.97 11.73
N SER A 1043 10.33 38.41 10.55
CA SER A 1043 11.12 38.57 9.33
C SER A 1043 11.17 39.99 8.77
N ALA A 1044 10.12 40.81 8.96
CA ALA A 1044 10.11 42.20 8.50
C ALA A 1044 10.83 43.15 9.47
N PHE A 1045 10.79 42.85 10.78
CA PHE A 1045 11.61 43.52 11.80
C PHE A 1045 13.11 43.28 11.56
N LEU A 1046 13.49 42.03 11.23
CA LEU A 1046 14.88 41.67 10.92
C LEU A 1046 15.37 42.24 9.58
N SER A 1047 14.48 42.43 8.60
CA SER A 1047 14.81 43.03 7.30
C SER A 1047 15.20 44.51 7.39
N GLU A 1048 14.65 45.28 8.34
CA GLU A 1048 14.97 46.70 8.50
C GLU A 1048 16.29 46.92 9.28
N LEU A 1049 16.67 45.96 10.14
CA LEU A 1049 17.93 45.93 10.87
C LEU A 1049 19.17 45.63 10.00
N GLY A 1050 18.98 45.30 8.72
CA GLY A 1050 20.04 44.99 7.75
C GLY A 1050 21.03 46.13 7.43
N HIS A 1051 20.90 47.28 8.08
CA HIS A 1051 21.89 48.37 8.02
C HIS A 1051 22.91 48.31 9.18
N CYS A 1052 22.80 47.35 10.10
CA CYS A 1052 23.80 47.11 11.13
C CYS A 1052 25.05 46.43 10.54
N PRO A 1053 26.26 46.69 11.09
CA PRO A 1053 27.48 46.03 10.64
C PRO A 1053 27.36 44.50 10.68
N SER A 1054 27.95 43.82 9.70
CA SER A 1054 27.96 42.35 9.62
C SER A 1054 28.45 41.72 10.93
N GLY A 1055 27.70 40.74 11.45
CA GLY A 1055 27.97 40.10 12.75
C GLY A 1055 27.25 40.72 13.96
N THR A 1056 26.36 41.69 13.74
CA THR A 1056 25.48 42.22 14.80
C THR A 1056 24.37 41.22 15.14
N ALA A 1057 24.25 40.84 16.41
CA ALA A 1057 23.18 40.01 16.93
C ALA A 1057 22.20 40.86 17.74
N VAL A 1058 20.90 40.65 17.55
CA VAL A 1058 19.85 41.38 18.27
C VAL A 1058 19.15 40.42 19.20
N CYS A 1059 19.16 40.71 20.50
CA CYS A 1059 18.47 39.92 21.51
C CYS A 1059 17.36 40.71 22.18
N LEU A 1060 16.23 40.01 22.35
CA LEU A 1060 15.08 40.44 23.12
C LEU A 1060 15.14 39.73 24.46
N VAL A 1061 15.28 40.48 25.55
CA VAL A 1061 15.35 39.89 26.89
C VAL A 1061 14.05 40.22 27.63
N ASP A 1062 13.29 39.17 27.94
CA ASP A 1062 12.12 39.24 28.82
C ASP A 1062 12.61 39.12 30.28
N VAL A 1063 12.40 40.15 31.09
CA VAL A 1063 12.66 40.08 32.54
C VAL A 1063 11.30 39.97 33.25
N PRO A 1064 11.07 38.96 34.08
CA PRO A 1064 9.81 38.85 34.83
C PRO A 1064 9.74 39.94 35.91
N GLY A 1065 8.70 40.77 35.87
CA GLY A 1065 8.38 41.74 36.93
C GLY A 1065 7.57 41.09 38.05
N GLU A 1066 7.95 41.31 39.31
CA GLU A 1066 7.22 40.80 40.48
C GLU A 1066 5.90 41.55 40.74
N ALA A 1067 4.80 40.79 40.86
CA ALA A 1067 3.77 40.96 41.89
C ALA A 1067 2.78 39.76 41.87
N GLY A 1068 2.95 38.80 42.78
CA GLY A 1068 1.97 37.74 43.04
C GLY A 1068 2.52 36.57 43.87
N GLU A 1069 2.04 36.44 45.11
CA GLU A 1069 2.42 35.43 46.12
C GLU A 1069 2.15 33.95 45.72
N PRO A 1070 2.75 32.96 46.41
CA PRO A 1070 3.07 31.65 45.85
C PRO A 1070 1.95 30.61 46.04
N GLY A 1071 1.51 30.00 44.94
CA GLY A 1071 0.62 28.84 44.92
C GLY A 1071 0.74 28.07 43.60
N GLU A 1072 1.07 26.78 43.71
CA GLU A 1072 1.18 25.70 42.71
C GLU A 1072 0.56 25.96 41.31
N VAL A 1073 1.34 25.86 40.22
CA VAL A 1073 0.97 25.33 38.87
C VAL A 1073 2.19 25.36 37.90
N GLY A 1074 2.41 24.25 37.17
CA GLY A 1074 2.78 24.16 35.74
C GLY A 1074 4.03 24.88 35.21
N GLY A 1075 5.14 24.16 35.05
CA GLY A 1075 6.37 24.67 34.44
C GLY A 1075 6.30 24.78 32.91
N GLY A 1076 6.09 26.00 32.40
CA GLY A 1076 6.22 26.35 30.99
C GLY A 1076 7.03 27.63 30.80
N GLY A 1077 7.92 27.62 29.81
CA GLY A 1077 8.43 28.81 29.11
C GLY A 1077 9.79 29.36 29.56
N ILE A 1078 10.86 29.09 28.79
CA ILE A 1078 12.08 29.91 28.75
C ILE A 1078 12.38 30.23 27.27
N GLY A 1079 12.66 31.51 27.00
CA GLY A 1079 12.64 32.18 25.70
C GLY A 1079 13.75 31.80 24.70
N GLU A 1080 13.51 32.21 23.45
CA GLU A 1080 14.30 31.92 22.24
C GLU A 1080 15.55 32.81 22.12
N ALA A 1081 16.72 32.23 21.83
CA ALA A 1081 17.97 32.93 21.55
C ALA A 1081 18.18 33.24 20.05
N GLY A 1082 18.85 34.37 19.80
CA GLY A 1082 19.01 35.15 18.56
C GLY A 1082 19.47 34.47 17.25
N GLU A 1083 19.14 35.15 16.15
CA GLU A 1083 19.51 34.82 14.75
C GLU A 1083 20.70 35.68 14.30
N VAL A 1084 21.67 35.09 13.59
CA VAL A 1084 22.91 35.74 13.13
C VAL A 1084 22.82 36.02 11.62
N VAL A 1085 23.02 37.27 11.19
CA VAL A 1085 22.98 37.66 9.77
C VAL A 1085 24.32 37.32 9.09
N GLY A 1086 24.31 36.40 8.11
CA GLY A 1086 25.48 35.93 7.36
C GLY A 1086 25.78 36.72 6.08
N PRO A 1087 27.00 36.59 5.49
CA PRO A 1087 27.45 37.42 4.37
C PRO A 1087 26.90 36.93 3.03
N GLY A 1088 26.32 37.83 2.23
CA GLY A 1088 26.02 37.60 0.82
C GLY A 1088 27.26 37.84 -0.04
N GLU A 1089 27.69 36.84 -0.79
CA GLU A 1089 28.83 36.90 -1.70
C GLU A 1089 28.65 37.95 -2.81
N ALA A 1090 29.73 38.68 -3.09
CA ALA A 1090 29.83 39.68 -4.14
C ALA A 1090 30.81 39.22 -5.25
N GLY A 1091 30.36 39.35 -6.51
CA GLY A 1091 31.18 39.34 -7.75
C GLY A 1091 30.84 38.20 -8.70
N GLY A 1092 30.51 38.33 -10.00
CA GLY A 1092 30.41 39.38 -11.03
C GLY A 1092 30.18 38.66 -12.40
N PRO A 1093 30.21 39.25 -13.62
CA PRO A 1093 30.15 40.65 -14.04
C PRO A 1093 29.00 40.98 -15.04
N ALA A 1094 28.99 42.24 -15.48
CA ALA A 1094 28.06 42.99 -16.33
C ALA A 1094 27.31 42.28 -17.49
N GLY A 1095 26.01 42.60 -17.59
CA GLY A 1095 25.19 42.49 -18.80
C GLY A 1095 24.07 43.56 -18.79
N ASN A 1096 24.11 44.48 -19.75
CA ASN A 1096 23.25 45.67 -19.87
C ASN A 1096 21.74 45.37 -19.96
N GLY A 1097 20.92 46.17 -19.27
CA GLY A 1097 19.48 46.28 -19.50
C GLY A 1097 18.82 47.32 -18.59
N HIS A 1098 18.41 48.44 -19.17
CA HIS A 1098 17.82 49.60 -18.48
C HIS A 1098 16.46 49.27 -17.85
N SER A 1099 16.22 49.66 -16.58
CA SER A 1099 14.88 49.90 -16.04
C SER A 1099 14.90 50.86 -14.84
N THR A 1100 13.86 51.66 -14.75
CA THR A 1100 13.67 52.95 -14.07
C THR A 1100 13.74 52.93 -12.53
N ALA A 1101 14.40 53.95 -11.97
CA ALA A 1101 14.59 54.16 -10.53
C ALA A 1101 13.35 54.72 -9.81
N ALA A 1102 12.83 53.96 -8.85
CA ALA A 1102 12.01 54.49 -7.76
C ALA A 1102 12.94 54.95 -6.62
N ARG A 1103 12.92 56.24 -6.26
CA ARG A 1103 13.69 56.82 -5.14
C ARG A 1103 13.32 56.11 -3.84
N ARG A 1104 14.27 55.38 -3.24
CA ARG A 1104 14.14 54.84 -1.87
C ARG A 1104 14.10 55.99 -0.85
N PRO A 1105 13.22 55.96 0.16
CA PRO A 1105 13.17 56.99 1.21
C PRO A 1105 14.45 56.98 2.07
N GLY A 1106 14.82 58.14 2.62
CA GLY A 1106 15.99 58.29 3.49
C GLY A 1106 15.89 57.47 4.80
N PRO A 1107 17.02 57.18 5.48
CA PRO A 1107 17.05 56.36 6.70
C PRO A 1107 16.14 56.91 7.81
N ASP A 1108 16.14 58.23 7.97
CA ASP A 1108 15.41 58.95 9.01
C ASP A 1108 13.88 58.86 8.84
N GLN A 1109 13.39 58.81 7.60
CA GLN A 1109 11.96 58.61 7.28
C GLN A 1109 11.49 57.18 7.53
N ARG A 1110 12.39 56.20 7.36
CA ARG A 1110 12.07 54.78 7.57
C ARG A 1110 11.99 54.44 9.06
N LEU A 1111 12.93 54.92 9.86
CA LEU A 1111 12.92 54.77 11.32
C LEU A 1111 11.73 55.50 11.97
N THR A 1112 11.38 56.68 11.45
CA THR A 1112 10.20 57.42 11.92
C THR A 1112 8.88 56.70 11.58
N ARG A 1113 8.81 56.04 10.42
CA ARG A 1113 7.65 55.21 10.04
C ARG A 1113 7.54 53.97 10.93
N PHE A 1114 8.67 53.29 11.16
CA PHE A 1114 8.75 52.13 12.04
C PHE A 1114 8.29 52.45 13.48
N ALA A 1115 8.73 53.57 14.06
CA ALA A 1115 8.29 54.00 15.39
C ALA A 1115 6.78 54.30 15.46
N ARG A 1116 6.21 54.84 14.37
CA ARG A 1116 4.77 55.11 14.25
C ARG A 1116 3.96 53.80 14.15
N ASP A 1117 4.46 52.83 13.41
CA ASP A 1117 3.80 51.53 13.23
C ASP A 1117 3.86 50.70 14.53
N LEU A 1118 4.97 50.80 15.28
CA LEU A 1118 5.10 50.20 16.63
C LEU A 1118 4.12 50.81 17.65
N ARG A 1119 3.84 52.11 17.53
CA ARG A 1119 2.82 52.81 18.33
C ARG A 1119 1.40 52.34 17.99
N ALA A 1120 1.10 52.10 16.71
CA ALA A 1120 -0.21 51.60 16.29
C ALA A 1120 -0.50 50.21 16.86
N VAL A 1121 0.53 49.37 17.04
CA VAL A 1121 0.45 48.08 17.74
C VAL A 1121 0.34 48.25 19.26
N ALA A 1122 0.98 49.28 19.84
CA ALA A 1122 0.94 49.56 21.27
C ALA A 1122 -0.33 50.30 21.75
N GLN A 1123 -1.25 50.73 20.88
CA GLN A 1123 -2.49 51.41 21.31
C GLN A 1123 -3.56 50.49 21.91
N ASP A 1124 -3.29 49.18 22.01
CA ASP A 1124 -4.02 48.27 22.87
C ASP A 1124 -3.47 48.38 24.32
N PRO A 1125 -4.28 48.82 25.31
CA PRO A 1125 -3.79 49.07 26.67
C PRO A 1125 -3.15 47.86 27.35
N ASP A 1126 -3.48 46.63 26.94
CA ASP A 1126 -2.84 45.41 27.46
C ASP A 1126 -1.46 45.11 26.81
N HIS A 1127 -1.16 45.70 25.65
CA HIS A 1127 0.10 45.48 24.93
C HIS A 1127 1.14 46.58 25.16
N SER A 1128 0.75 47.85 25.32
CA SER A 1128 1.73 48.92 25.60
C SER A 1128 2.59 48.66 26.85
N THR A 1129 1.97 48.14 27.91
CA THR A 1129 2.61 47.85 29.19
C THR A 1129 3.64 46.72 29.04
N ARG A 1130 3.29 45.66 28.28
CA ARG A 1130 4.17 44.51 28.01
C ARG A 1130 5.42 44.84 27.19
N TRP A 1131 5.35 45.84 26.30
CA TRP A 1131 6.51 46.24 25.47
C TRP A 1131 7.38 47.31 26.14
N ALA A 1132 6.80 48.16 26.99
CA ALA A 1132 7.53 49.13 27.78
C ALA A 1132 8.38 48.48 28.90
N GLU A 1133 7.97 47.29 29.37
CA GLU A 1133 8.67 46.51 30.39
C GLU A 1133 9.83 45.64 29.84
N ARG A 1134 9.90 45.44 28.51
CA ARG A 1134 10.92 44.60 27.87
C ARG A 1134 12.19 45.40 27.55
N GLN A 1135 13.35 44.85 27.91
CA GLN A 1135 14.65 45.45 27.59
C GLN A 1135 15.22 44.85 26.31
N PHE A 1136 15.63 45.72 25.39
CA PHE A 1136 16.24 45.31 24.12
C PHE A 1136 17.76 45.43 24.22
N VAL A 1137 18.53 44.43 23.80
CA VAL A 1137 20.01 44.51 23.81
C VAL A 1137 20.54 44.20 22.41
N LEU A 1138 21.29 45.14 21.85
CA LEU A 1138 22.04 44.94 20.59
C LEU A 1138 23.48 44.52 20.90
N ALA A 1139 23.88 43.33 20.47
CA ALA A 1139 25.25 42.84 20.59
C ALA A 1139 26.02 43.07 19.28
N VAL A 1140 27.13 43.81 19.34
CA VAL A 1140 27.84 44.32 18.15
C VAL A 1140 29.33 43.98 18.25
N PRO A 1141 29.99 43.53 17.17
CA PRO A 1141 31.43 43.26 17.18
C PRO A 1141 32.25 44.54 17.41
N ALA A 1142 33.45 44.41 18.02
CA ALA A 1142 34.30 45.51 18.51
C ALA A 1142 34.53 46.70 17.55
N GLY A 1143 34.45 46.50 16.22
CA GLY A 1143 34.60 47.55 15.20
C GLY A 1143 33.31 48.28 14.79
N GLY A 1144 32.14 47.88 15.30
CA GLY A 1144 30.83 48.39 14.88
C GLY A 1144 30.14 49.36 15.85
N ARG A 1145 30.81 49.75 16.94
CA ARG A 1145 30.23 50.51 18.06
C ARG A 1145 29.61 51.84 17.65
N GLU A 1146 30.30 52.65 16.85
CA GLU A 1146 29.81 53.97 16.41
C GLU A 1146 28.51 53.89 15.59
N GLY A 1147 28.41 52.90 14.71
CA GLY A 1147 27.20 52.68 13.90
C GLY A 1147 25.99 52.27 14.74
N ALA A 1148 26.21 51.38 15.71
CA ALA A 1148 25.14 50.92 16.60
C ALA A 1148 24.68 51.99 17.59
N GLU A 1149 25.61 52.78 18.16
CA GLU A 1149 25.28 53.90 19.04
C GLU A 1149 24.44 54.96 18.31
N THR A 1150 24.75 55.22 17.04
CA THR A 1150 23.99 56.15 16.18
C THR A 1150 22.56 55.67 15.95
N VAL A 1151 22.37 54.40 15.58
CA VAL A 1151 21.04 53.80 15.34
C VAL A 1151 20.18 53.78 16.61
N VAL A 1152 20.76 53.44 17.76
CA VAL A 1152 20.04 53.46 19.05
C VAL A 1152 19.68 54.88 19.48
N ALA A 1153 20.54 55.86 19.22
CA ALA A 1153 20.26 57.26 19.51
C ALA A 1153 19.09 57.81 18.66
N GLU A 1154 19.03 57.45 17.37
CA GLU A 1154 17.93 57.82 16.47
C GLU A 1154 16.61 57.13 16.84
N LEU A 1155 16.63 55.83 17.15
CA LEU A 1155 15.46 55.10 17.64
C LEU A 1155 14.89 55.70 18.92
N ARG A 1156 15.75 56.01 19.90
CA ARG A 1156 15.33 56.69 21.14
C ARG A 1156 14.81 58.11 20.91
N ARG A 1157 15.31 58.83 19.89
CA ARG A 1157 14.78 60.16 19.51
C ARG A 1157 13.45 60.07 18.77
N ALA A 1158 13.28 59.09 17.88
CA ALA A 1158 12.02 58.85 17.18
C ALA A 1158 10.93 58.39 18.18
N TRP A 1159 11.26 57.48 19.10
CA TRP A 1159 10.35 57.03 20.14
C TRP A 1159 9.91 58.15 21.09
N ARG A 1160 10.84 58.99 21.56
CA ARG A 1160 10.54 60.13 22.44
C ARG A 1160 9.63 61.19 21.81
N ARG A 1161 9.56 61.27 20.48
CA ARG A 1161 8.62 62.15 19.78
C ARG A 1161 7.19 61.61 19.78
N GLU A 1162 7.03 60.32 19.98
CA GLU A 1162 5.78 59.59 19.77
C GLU A 1162 5.21 58.97 21.06
N SER A 1163 6.03 58.76 22.10
CA SER A 1163 5.63 58.22 23.41
C SER A 1163 6.35 58.89 24.58
N ALA A 1164 5.65 59.10 25.70
CA ALA A 1164 6.18 59.71 26.92
C ALA A 1164 6.99 58.73 27.79
N ALA A 1165 6.83 57.41 27.59
CA ALA A 1165 7.57 56.39 28.33
C ALA A 1165 8.96 56.12 27.71
N PRO A 1166 10.04 56.02 28.50
CA PRO A 1166 11.38 55.79 27.98
C PRO A 1166 11.53 54.38 27.40
N LEU A 1167 12.08 54.25 26.18
CA LEU A 1167 12.41 52.96 25.56
C LEU A 1167 13.74 52.43 26.10
N ALA A 1168 13.72 51.27 26.76
CA ALA A 1168 14.91 50.63 27.33
C ALA A 1168 15.66 49.78 26.30
N VAL A 1169 16.68 50.36 25.64
CA VAL A 1169 17.54 49.68 24.65
C VAL A 1169 19.02 49.79 25.03
N GLY A 1170 19.74 48.71 25.28
CA GLY A 1170 21.17 48.66 25.58
C GLY A 1170 22.03 48.18 24.40
N ILE A 1171 23.34 48.43 24.47
CA ILE A 1171 24.33 47.93 23.49
C ILE A 1171 25.42 47.16 24.24
N ALA A 1172 25.71 45.94 23.81
CA ALA A 1172 26.80 45.10 24.31
C ALA A 1172 27.85 44.90 23.21
N ILE A 1173 29.14 44.91 23.57
CA ILE A 1173 30.25 44.85 22.60
C ILE A 1173 31.08 43.59 22.87
N THR A 1174 31.38 42.82 21.82
CA THR A 1174 32.11 41.55 21.97
C THR A 1174 33.63 41.74 21.82
N ARG A 1175 34.44 41.04 22.63
CA ARG A 1175 35.92 41.00 22.47
C ARG A 1175 36.31 40.07 21.32
N SER A 1176 37.30 40.47 20.52
CA SER A 1176 37.40 40.14 19.09
C SER A 1176 37.80 38.71 18.67
N GLN A 1177 37.72 37.65 19.49
CA GLN A 1177 38.03 36.28 19.05
C GLN A 1177 37.22 35.13 19.71
N ALA A 1178 36.17 35.40 20.47
CA ALA A 1178 35.33 34.34 21.05
C ALA A 1178 34.12 33.98 20.13
N PRO A 1179 33.64 32.72 20.13
CA PRO A 1179 32.44 32.32 19.38
C PRO A 1179 31.22 33.15 19.81
N LEU A 1180 30.35 33.51 18.85
CA LEU A 1180 29.17 34.35 19.10
C LEU A 1180 28.26 33.81 20.23
N SER A 1181 28.25 32.49 20.43
CA SER A 1181 27.51 31.80 21.50
C SER A 1181 28.03 32.11 22.91
N SER A 1182 29.34 32.27 23.11
CA SER A 1182 29.87 32.66 24.42
C SER A 1182 29.63 34.15 24.71
N ALA A 1183 29.67 34.99 23.67
CA ALA A 1183 29.38 36.41 23.78
C ALA A 1183 27.90 36.70 24.08
N LEU A 1184 26.98 35.87 23.57
CA LEU A 1184 25.55 35.94 23.89
C LEU A 1184 25.28 35.56 25.34
N VAL A 1185 25.92 34.49 25.83
CA VAL A 1185 25.85 34.08 27.25
C VAL A 1185 26.46 35.14 28.18
N ASP A 1186 27.59 35.74 27.79
CA ASP A 1186 28.22 36.83 28.57
C ASP A 1186 27.37 38.11 28.57
N ALA A 1187 26.72 38.46 27.45
CA ALA A 1187 25.82 39.60 27.35
C ALA A 1187 24.52 39.40 28.15
N GLU A 1188 23.98 38.18 28.17
CA GLU A 1188 22.82 37.80 28.98
C GLU A 1188 23.18 37.84 30.48
N ASN A 1189 24.35 37.30 30.87
CA ASN A 1189 24.87 37.39 32.24
C ASN A 1189 25.16 38.83 32.67
N GLN A 1190 25.66 39.70 31.78
CA GLN A 1190 25.84 41.13 32.07
C GLN A 1190 24.50 41.87 32.22
N ALA A 1191 23.49 41.56 31.40
CA ALA A 1191 22.15 42.15 31.51
C ALA A 1191 21.46 41.76 32.83
N LEU A 1192 21.59 40.47 33.23
CA LEU A 1192 21.15 39.97 34.53
C LEU A 1192 21.90 40.65 35.69
N ALA A 1193 23.21 40.86 35.57
CA ALA A 1193 24.01 41.58 36.58
C ALA A 1193 23.66 43.07 36.67
N MET A 1194 23.30 43.73 35.57
CA MET A 1194 22.83 45.13 35.55
C MET A 1194 21.43 45.28 36.17
N ALA A 1195 20.55 44.29 36.00
CA ALA A 1195 19.26 44.23 36.68
C ALA A 1195 19.45 44.09 38.21
N ALA A 1196 20.30 43.15 38.64
CA ALA A 1196 20.63 42.95 40.06
C ALA A 1196 21.31 44.18 40.71
N ALA A 1197 22.15 44.92 39.96
CA ALA A 1197 22.78 46.15 40.44
C ALA A 1197 21.79 47.32 40.59
N ARG A 1198 20.75 47.38 39.75
CA ARG A 1198 19.64 48.36 39.86
C ARG A 1198 18.79 48.10 41.10
N ASP A 1199 18.52 46.84 41.41
CA ASP A 1199 17.77 46.46 42.62
C ASP A 1199 18.58 46.77 43.90
N SER A 1200 19.91 46.63 43.85
CA SER A 1200 20.80 47.03 44.95
C SER A 1200 20.88 48.57 45.13
N ALA A 1201 20.76 49.34 44.05
CA ALA A 1201 20.70 50.81 44.10
C ALA A 1201 19.34 51.33 44.59
N ALA A 1202 18.24 50.63 44.28
CA ALA A 1202 16.93 50.91 44.85
C ALA A 1202 16.86 50.62 46.37
N ALA A 1203 17.73 49.74 46.87
CA ALA A 1203 17.88 49.39 48.30
C ALA A 1203 18.83 50.31 49.11
N GLY A 1204 19.33 51.42 48.53
CA GLY A 1204 19.98 52.50 49.29
C GLY A 1204 21.47 52.32 49.64
N ARG A 1205 22.22 51.45 48.95
CA ARG A 1205 23.69 51.40 49.07
C ARG A 1205 24.37 52.05 47.85
N PRO A 1206 25.46 52.83 48.02
CA PRO A 1206 26.10 53.49 46.89
C PRO A 1206 26.83 52.45 46.01
N ALA A 1207 26.55 52.47 44.71
CA ALA A 1207 27.26 51.66 43.73
C ALA A 1207 28.73 52.09 43.63
N PRO A 1208 29.70 51.17 43.48
CA PRO A 1208 31.08 51.55 43.24
C PRO A 1208 31.18 52.26 41.89
N ALA A 1209 31.70 53.48 41.93
CA ALA A 1209 32.04 54.23 40.73
C ALA A 1209 33.18 53.51 39.99
N SER A 1210 33.05 53.42 38.67
CA SER A 1210 33.95 52.77 37.71
C SER A 1210 33.85 51.23 37.65
N PHE A 1211 33.03 50.75 36.71
CA PHE A 1211 33.32 49.52 35.99
C PHE A 1211 33.28 49.81 34.48
N VAL A 1212 34.43 50.22 33.96
CA VAL A 1212 34.78 50.08 32.55
C VAL A 1212 35.48 48.73 32.46
N GLY A 1213 34.83 47.74 31.84
CA GLY A 1213 35.33 46.37 31.80
C GLY A 1213 34.97 45.69 30.49
N VAL A 1214 35.70 46.12 29.45
CA VAL A 1214 36.01 45.58 28.10
C VAL A 1214 35.14 44.45 27.55
#